data_AF-A0A935Z3Y1-F1
#
_entry.id   AF-A0A935Z3Y1-F1
#
_cell.length_a   1.000
_cell.length_b   1.000
_cell.length_c   1.000
_cell.angle_alpha   90.00
_cell.angle_beta   90.00
_cell.angle_gamma   90.00
#
_symmetry.space_group_name_H-M   'P 1'
#
loop_
_entity.id
_entity.type
_entity.pdbx_description
1 polymer ?
#
loop_
_entity_poly.entity_id
_entity_poly.type
_entity_poly.pdbx_seq_one_letter_code
_entity_poly.pdbx_strand_id
1 'polypeptide(L)'
;MSPKDEWFVLPRGGTYVPTSAGAVQVGIPPETIKDVMAQKLALPELYVVPRKLFDQKRGLSVAEFEFPAYYSFFLLKRKARLLVESREVEGRIRAIFQETLFGPVGVPDESEFASGIPADARPDFHGEAEYFRNVPGRGRLEVDDLVEFLHFGPDGLARFGESVTIERSARTYVVRDGGEIVAEVPAEVELPPRAHSTVESAIGQFQPPEFGVTVLGASHGFDPSGKTTGFLLWMGGRALVVDPPTDATEYLRARGVAPKTIDGVILTHCHADHDAGTFQKILEETKVSVYTTPHVLASFLRKYSALSGFSEEVLRRTFVFHPVRIGAPVHVRGGELWFRYTLHSIPALGVEAFYGGKSVAISGDTLYDPTRVHEMFEKGVLGRQRFRDLYSFRGHHNLILHEAGIPPLHTPATALAELPPEVKRRLFLVHIAEKDVPRDVGLRPAKVGLEHTLRVDVAAPEHGEAIALLDAVAMVDFLRDLPLSRARQLLQVARRLVLPAGERIVKQGTRGDAFYIVVNGHVDVVRDGQKLKAYQAGDYFGERALILDEPRMADVVASTDVDLIVIDRDDFLPLLRGSEMLKRLERLVRVRDVGAWELIAQNTVLSGLTSSQKTQLQSALDPIEAKRGTVLWQRGVAPERAYLVVEGEVRLETPGSDPVVLRHAAFVGEVDAMRRGGAAAGSAVAATDVKLFAIESAEVRRFFDDNPGLFLTFLGTRFAE
;
A
#
# COMPACT_ATOMS: atom_id res chain seq x y z
N MET A 1 -9.44 -39.48 -5.51
CA MET A 1 -8.43 -39.58 -4.43
C MET A 1 -8.83 -38.56 -3.37
N SER A 2 -9.09 -38.98 -2.13
CA SER A 2 -9.63 -38.11 -1.07
C SER A 2 -8.51 -37.30 -0.40
N PRO A 3 -8.63 -35.96 -0.22
CA PRO A 3 -7.57 -35.11 0.34
C PRO A 3 -7.40 -35.21 1.88
N LYS A 4 -7.78 -36.31 2.51
CA LYS A 4 -8.15 -36.29 3.94
C LYS A 4 -7.03 -36.41 4.98
N ASP A 5 -5.77 -36.67 4.60
CA ASP A 5 -4.74 -37.00 5.60
C ASP A 5 -3.39 -36.27 5.45
N GLU A 6 -3.30 -35.20 4.64
CA GLU A 6 -2.04 -34.45 4.46
C GLU A 6 -2.27 -32.94 4.68
N TRP A 7 -1.34 -32.29 5.39
CA TRP A 7 -1.33 -30.83 5.56
C TRP A 7 -1.00 -30.13 4.24
N PHE A 8 -1.40 -28.87 4.10
CA PHE A 8 -1.13 -28.10 2.88
C PHE A 8 -1.11 -26.60 3.12
N VAL A 9 -0.47 -25.88 2.19
CA VAL A 9 -0.41 -24.42 2.19
C VAL A 9 -1.68 -23.84 1.57
N LEU A 10 -2.30 -22.88 2.22
CA LEU A 10 -3.49 -22.20 1.69
C LEU A 10 -3.10 -21.26 0.52
N PRO A 11 -3.99 -21.01 -0.45
CA PRO A 11 -3.73 -20.13 -1.59
C PRO A 11 -3.19 -18.74 -1.25
N ARG A 12 -3.63 -18.14 -0.13
CA ARG A 12 -3.15 -16.82 0.35
C ARG A 12 -1.96 -16.92 1.32
N GLY A 13 -1.43 -18.12 1.54
CA GLY A 13 -0.34 -18.42 2.47
C GLY A 13 -0.82 -18.96 3.81
N GLY A 14 0.14 -19.35 4.66
CA GLY A 14 -0.15 -20.10 5.89
C GLY A 14 -0.46 -21.57 5.61
N THR A 15 -0.32 -22.41 6.63
CA THR A 15 -0.43 -23.87 6.50
C THR A 15 -1.61 -24.39 7.29
N TYR A 16 -2.48 -25.16 6.65
CA TYR A 16 -3.60 -25.84 7.26
C TYR A 16 -3.22 -27.28 7.62
N VAL A 17 -3.38 -27.65 8.88
CA VAL A 17 -3.04 -28.98 9.41
C VAL A 17 -4.30 -29.59 10.05
N PRO A 18 -4.94 -30.59 9.42
CA PRO A 18 -6.02 -31.34 10.06
C PRO A 18 -5.45 -32.17 11.22
N THR A 19 -6.12 -32.14 12.38
CA THR A 19 -5.76 -32.95 13.56
C THR A 19 -6.99 -33.50 14.26
N SER A 20 -6.81 -34.48 15.14
CA SER A 20 -7.86 -35.13 15.93
C SER A 20 -8.52 -34.19 16.97
N ALA A 21 -7.82 -33.15 17.44
CA ALA A 21 -8.36 -32.15 18.36
C ALA A 21 -9.08 -30.98 17.64
N GLY A 22 -9.01 -30.92 16.31
CA GLY A 22 -9.50 -29.83 15.48
C GLY A 22 -8.40 -29.27 14.58
N ALA A 23 -8.77 -28.59 13.49
CA ALA A 23 -7.78 -28.07 12.56
C ALA A 23 -6.88 -26.99 13.20
N VAL A 24 -5.60 -27.03 12.88
CA VAL A 24 -4.58 -26.05 13.26
C VAL A 24 -4.17 -25.27 12.02
N GLN A 25 -4.03 -23.95 12.13
CA GLN A 25 -3.44 -23.12 11.08
C GLN A 25 -2.16 -22.45 11.57
N VAL A 26 -1.05 -22.64 10.85
CA VAL A 26 0.23 -21.98 11.14
C VAL A 26 0.42 -20.81 10.19
N GLY A 27 0.54 -19.59 10.73
CA GLY A 27 0.52 -18.36 9.93
C GLY A 27 -0.89 -17.94 9.53
N ILE A 28 -1.16 -16.64 9.61
CA ILE A 28 -2.50 -16.08 9.35
C ILE A 28 -2.42 -14.91 8.36
N PRO A 29 -1.97 -15.10 7.11
CA PRO A 29 -2.06 -14.04 6.10
C PRO A 29 -3.48 -13.44 5.94
N PRO A 30 -3.59 -12.22 5.41
CA PRO A 30 -4.87 -11.57 5.17
C PRO A 30 -5.82 -12.46 4.38
N GLU A 31 -7.06 -12.56 4.88
CA GLU A 31 -8.16 -13.30 4.26
C GLU A 31 -8.01 -14.83 4.16
N THR A 32 -7.05 -15.50 4.83
CA THR A 32 -6.93 -16.98 4.72
C THR A 32 -8.18 -17.74 5.17
N ILE A 33 -9.01 -17.15 6.03
CA ILE A 33 -10.31 -17.71 6.40
C ILE A 33 -11.20 -17.97 5.17
N LYS A 34 -11.10 -17.10 4.14
CA LYS A 34 -11.82 -17.26 2.88
C LYS A 34 -11.36 -18.50 2.13
N ASP A 35 -10.06 -18.82 2.16
CA ASP A 35 -9.53 -20.04 1.53
C ASP A 35 -10.10 -21.29 2.17
N VAL A 36 -10.15 -21.31 3.52
CA VAL A 36 -10.71 -22.42 4.29
C VAL A 36 -12.20 -22.61 3.96
N MET A 37 -12.96 -21.51 3.92
CA MET A 37 -14.38 -21.52 3.56
C MET A 37 -14.62 -21.94 2.11
N ALA A 38 -13.83 -21.43 1.16
CA ALA A 38 -13.94 -21.77 -0.26
C ALA A 38 -13.71 -23.26 -0.52
N GLN A 39 -12.76 -23.86 0.21
CA GLN A 39 -12.45 -25.29 0.16
C GLN A 39 -13.40 -26.15 1.02
N LYS A 40 -14.38 -25.54 1.70
CA LYS A 40 -15.34 -26.21 2.59
C LYS A 40 -14.67 -27.03 3.70
N LEU A 41 -13.54 -26.55 4.19
CA LEU A 41 -12.79 -27.17 5.27
C LEU A 41 -13.38 -26.77 6.64
N ALA A 42 -13.06 -27.55 7.67
CA ALA A 42 -13.36 -27.14 9.04
C ALA A 42 -12.53 -25.91 9.40
N LEU A 43 -13.17 -24.88 9.97
CA LEU A 43 -12.44 -23.69 10.42
C LEU A 43 -11.46 -24.05 11.54
N PRO A 44 -10.19 -23.59 11.46
CA PRO A 44 -9.21 -23.86 12.48
C PRO A 44 -9.71 -23.43 13.87
N GLU A 45 -9.40 -24.25 14.85
CA GLU A 45 -9.66 -23.98 16.27
C GLU A 45 -8.47 -23.34 16.94
N LEU A 46 -7.27 -23.64 16.43
CA LEU A 46 -6.01 -23.11 16.88
C LEU A 46 -5.29 -22.43 15.72
N TYR A 47 -4.85 -21.20 15.95
CA TYR A 47 -3.98 -20.47 15.04
C TYR A 47 -2.62 -20.26 15.72
N VAL A 48 -1.56 -20.78 15.11
CA VAL A 48 -0.18 -20.54 15.54
C VAL A 48 0.26 -19.22 14.92
N VAL A 49 0.41 -18.21 15.77
CA VAL A 49 0.83 -16.87 15.37
C VAL A 49 2.34 -16.88 15.12
N PRO A 50 2.81 -16.48 13.92
CA PRO A 50 4.23 -16.53 13.60
C PRO A 50 5.03 -15.52 14.43
N ARG A 51 6.33 -15.77 14.60
CA ARG A 51 7.22 -14.87 15.34
C ARG A 51 7.28 -13.46 14.73
N LYS A 52 7.32 -13.39 13.40
CA LYS A 52 7.23 -12.13 12.65
C LYS A 52 5.78 -11.93 12.25
N LEU A 53 5.14 -10.88 12.73
CA LEU A 53 3.72 -10.59 12.46
C LEU A 53 3.50 -9.86 11.12
N PHE A 54 4.57 -9.40 10.49
CA PHE A 54 4.51 -8.47 9.36
C PHE A 54 5.57 -8.77 8.31
N ASP A 55 5.15 -8.91 7.05
CA ASP A 55 6.04 -8.96 5.90
C ASP A 55 6.38 -7.53 5.45
N GLN A 56 7.56 -7.07 5.83
CA GLN A 56 8.08 -5.75 5.48
C GLN A 56 8.29 -5.57 3.97
N LYS A 57 8.60 -6.64 3.23
CA LYS A 57 8.87 -6.57 1.79
C LYS A 57 7.58 -6.31 1.03
N ARG A 58 6.49 -6.96 1.44
CA ARG A 58 5.17 -6.76 0.81
C ARG A 58 4.33 -5.68 1.47
N GLY A 59 4.70 -5.23 2.67
CA GLY A 59 3.92 -4.27 3.44
C GLY A 59 2.60 -4.84 3.97
N LEU A 60 2.56 -6.14 4.26
CA LEU A 60 1.34 -6.88 4.64
C LEU A 60 1.51 -7.60 5.97
N SER A 61 0.41 -7.76 6.71
CA SER A 61 0.37 -8.65 7.87
C SER A 61 0.59 -10.11 7.44
N VAL A 62 1.15 -10.92 8.33
CA VAL A 62 1.13 -12.39 8.24
C VAL A 62 0.42 -13.02 9.45
N ALA A 63 -0.22 -12.18 10.27
CA ALA A 63 -0.89 -12.51 11.50
C ALA A 63 -2.24 -11.75 11.62
N GLU A 64 -3.08 -11.83 10.59
CA GLU A 64 -4.39 -11.20 10.49
C GLU A 64 -5.46 -12.01 11.26
N PHE A 65 -5.43 -11.92 12.59
CA PHE A 65 -6.31 -12.68 13.49
C PHE A 65 -7.72 -12.10 13.66
N GLU A 66 -7.99 -10.89 13.15
CA GLU A 66 -9.28 -10.18 13.30
C GLU A 66 -10.46 -11.03 12.80
N PHE A 67 -10.46 -11.43 11.52
CA PHE A 67 -11.56 -12.22 10.95
C PHE A 67 -11.72 -13.62 11.56
N PRO A 68 -10.65 -14.40 11.80
CA PRO A 68 -10.75 -15.64 12.58
C PRO A 68 -11.44 -15.46 13.93
N ALA A 69 -11.11 -14.40 14.67
CA ALA A 69 -11.71 -14.10 15.96
C ALA A 69 -13.18 -13.69 15.82
N TYR A 70 -13.50 -12.75 14.92
CA TYR A 70 -14.86 -12.27 14.69
C TYR A 70 -15.78 -13.38 14.21
N TYR A 71 -15.35 -14.19 13.23
CA TYR A 71 -16.14 -15.29 12.71
C TYR A 71 -16.40 -16.35 13.80
N SER A 72 -15.37 -16.73 14.56
CA SER A 72 -15.50 -17.71 15.65
C SER A 72 -16.50 -17.24 16.69
N PHE A 73 -16.41 -15.98 17.10
CA PHE A 73 -17.25 -15.42 18.15
C PHE A 73 -18.69 -15.14 17.68
N PHE A 74 -18.86 -14.36 16.60
CA PHE A 74 -20.17 -13.90 16.17
C PHE A 74 -20.97 -14.98 15.44
N LEU A 75 -20.32 -15.85 14.66
CA LEU A 75 -21.02 -16.87 13.85
C LEU A 75 -20.97 -18.26 14.47
N LEU A 76 -19.80 -18.71 14.96
CA LEU A 76 -19.67 -20.05 15.56
C LEU A 76 -19.97 -20.08 17.06
N LYS A 77 -20.16 -18.92 17.70
CA LYS A 77 -20.42 -18.77 19.15
C LYS A 77 -19.35 -19.44 20.03
N ARG A 78 -18.10 -19.46 19.58
CA ARG A 78 -16.92 -20.00 20.29
C ARG A 78 -15.74 -19.02 20.26
N LYS A 79 -14.72 -19.26 21.09
CA LYS A 79 -13.47 -18.50 21.04
C LYS A 79 -12.54 -19.04 19.95
N ALA A 80 -11.79 -18.16 19.29
CA ALA A 80 -10.61 -18.56 18.53
C ALA A 80 -9.43 -18.76 19.51
N ARG A 81 -8.57 -19.74 19.28
CA ARG A 81 -7.35 -19.91 20.11
C ARG A 81 -6.15 -19.41 19.34
N LEU A 82 -5.39 -18.49 19.94
CA LEU A 82 -4.14 -17.98 19.37
C LEU A 82 -2.97 -18.51 20.20
N LEU A 83 -2.14 -19.36 19.60
CA LEU A 83 -0.88 -19.80 20.19
C LEU A 83 0.20 -18.78 19.85
N VAL A 84 0.73 -18.12 20.87
CA VAL A 84 1.73 -17.04 20.74
C VAL A 84 3.06 -17.41 21.37
N GLU A 85 4.13 -16.85 20.82
CA GLU A 85 5.52 -17.08 21.24
C GLU A 85 5.83 -16.56 22.65
N SER A 86 5.17 -15.47 23.06
CA SER A 86 5.43 -14.77 24.32
C SER A 86 4.26 -13.87 24.74
N ARG A 87 4.28 -13.47 26.02
CA ARG A 87 3.35 -12.46 26.57
C ARG A 87 3.50 -11.09 25.93
N GLU A 88 4.67 -10.78 25.37
CA GLU A 88 4.89 -9.54 24.62
C GLU A 88 4.10 -9.55 23.30
N VAL A 89 4.10 -10.69 22.58
CA VAL A 89 3.28 -10.86 21.37
C VAL A 89 1.80 -10.80 21.71
N GLU A 90 1.36 -11.42 22.80
CA GLU A 90 -0.01 -11.26 23.31
C GLU A 90 -0.34 -9.78 23.55
N GLY A 91 0.54 -9.03 24.23
CA GLY A 91 0.35 -7.61 24.49
C GLY A 91 0.19 -6.78 23.20
N ARG A 92 0.98 -7.09 22.16
CA ARG A 92 0.87 -6.47 20.84
C ARG A 92 -0.46 -6.79 20.15
N ILE A 93 -0.91 -8.04 20.20
CA ILE A 93 -2.23 -8.46 19.66
C ILE A 93 -3.37 -7.76 20.38
N ARG A 94 -3.30 -7.65 21.72
CA ARG A 94 -4.30 -6.93 22.51
C ARG A 94 -4.34 -5.44 22.16
N ALA A 95 -3.18 -4.82 21.94
CA ALA A 95 -3.10 -3.43 21.47
C ALA A 95 -3.74 -3.25 20.08
N ILE A 96 -3.59 -4.23 19.19
CA ILE A 96 -4.27 -4.21 17.88
C ILE A 96 -5.79 -4.30 18.07
N PHE A 97 -6.30 -5.25 18.89
CA PHE A 97 -7.73 -5.31 19.18
C PHE A 97 -8.27 -4.05 19.86
N GLN A 98 -7.47 -3.37 20.67
CA GLN A 98 -7.86 -2.08 21.21
C GLN A 98 -8.19 -1.10 20.08
N GLU A 99 -7.38 -1.05 19.02
CA GLU A 99 -7.62 -0.17 17.88
C GLU A 99 -8.73 -0.68 16.94
N THR A 100 -8.80 -1.98 16.69
CA THR A 100 -9.66 -2.54 15.63
C THR A 100 -11.03 -2.99 16.14
N LEU A 101 -11.16 -3.42 17.39
CA LEU A 101 -12.43 -3.85 17.96
C LEU A 101 -13.10 -2.74 18.79
N PHE A 102 -12.28 -2.00 19.54
CA PHE A 102 -12.78 -0.98 20.47
C PHE A 102 -12.57 0.44 19.95
N GLY A 103 -11.63 0.64 19.03
CA GLY A 103 -11.25 1.97 18.59
C GLY A 103 -10.22 2.63 19.51
N PRO A 104 -9.61 3.73 19.02
CA PRO A 104 -8.58 4.46 19.72
C PRO A 104 -9.03 4.95 21.10
N VAL A 105 -8.12 4.91 22.07
CA VAL A 105 -8.34 5.50 23.39
C VAL A 105 -8.21 7.02 23.33
N GLY A 106 -9.16 7.73 23.93
CA GLY A 106 -9.18 9.19 23.99
C GLY A 106 -10.18 9.81 23.03
N VAL A 107 -10.28 11.13 23.06
CA VAL A 107 -11.14 11.91 22.15
C VAL A 107 -10.28 12.63 21.12
N PRO A 108 -10.80 12.90 19.90
CA PRO A 108 -10.09 13.72 18.93
C PRO A 108 -9.75 15.11 19.46
N ASP A 109 -8.71 15.72 18.89
CA ASP A 109 -8.36 17.11 19.16
C ASP A 109 -9.43 18.06 18.56
N GLU A 110 -9.72 19.17 19.23
CA GLU A 110 -10.68 20.18 18.75
C GLU A 110 -10.34 20.70 17.33
N SER A 111 -9.06 20.76 16.99
CA SER A 111 -8.57 21.18 15.66
C SER A 111 -9.00 20.25 14.53
N GLU A 112 -9.41 19.02 14.84
CA GLU A 112 -9.97 18.08 13.87
C GLU A 112 -11.33 18.54 13.33
N PHE A 113 -12.03 19.42 14.04
CA PHE A 113 -13.28 20.01 13.59
C PHE A 113 -13.05 21.43 13.06
N ALA A 114 -13.76 21.79 11.99
CA ALA A 114 -13.77 23.16 11.48
C ALA A 114 -14.42 24.11 12.49
N SER A 115 -14.03 25.38 12.43
CA SER A 115 -14.64 26.41 13.29
C SER A 115 -16.14 26.50 13.00
N GLY A 116 -16.95 26.51 14.05
CA GLY A 116 -18.41 26.62 13.94
C GLY A 116 -19.16 25.29 13.87
N ILE A 117 -18.48 24.13 13.83
CA ILE A 117 -19.16 22.83 13.99
C ILE A 117 -19.67 22.70 15.42
N PRO A 118 -21.01 22.64 15.64
CA PRO A 118 -21.58 22.57 16.97
C PRO A 118 -21.17 21.28 17.69
N ALA A 119 -20.98 21.36 19.01
CA ALA A 119 -20.57 20.20 19.82
C ALA A 119 -21.58 19.04 19.72
N ASP A 120 -22.88 19.33 19.61
CA ASP A 120 -23.95 18.33 19.47
C ASP A 120 -24.05 17.70 18.05
N ALA A 121 -23.26 18.18 17.10
CA ALA A 121 -23.09 17.59 15.76
C ALA A 121 -21.91 16.62 15.71
N ARG A 122 -21.00 16.67 16.70
CA ARG A 122 -19.81 15.81 16.76
C ARG A 122 -20.19 14.45 17.34
N PRO A 123 -19.48 13.36 16.94
CA PRO A 123 -19.72 12.06 17.54
C PRO A 123 -19.38 12.07 19.03
N ASP A 124 -20.22 11.42 19.84
CA ASP A 124 -19.81 10.97 21.17
C ASP A 124 -19.07 9.64 20.99
N PHE A 125 -17.77 9.70 20.70
CA PHE A 125 -16.97 8.51 20.41
C PHE A 125 -17.04 7.46 21.51
N HIS A 126 -17.18 7.87 22.77
CA HIS A 126 -17.29 6.94 23.87
C HIS A 126 -18.69 6.32 23.93
N GLY A 127 -19.74 7.15 23.93
CA GLY A 127 -21.13 6.70 23.99
C GLY A 127 -21.55 5.84 22.78
N GLU A 128 -21.18 6.28 21.57
CA GLU A 128 -21.44 5.54 20.32
C GLU A 128 -20.69 4.19 20.32
N ALA A 129 -19.41 4.14 20.70
CA ALA A 129 -18.66 2.89 20.76
C ALA A 129 -19.19 1.93 21.85
N GLU A 130 -19.51 2.44 23.04
CA GLU A 130 -20.08 1.62 24.13
C GLU A 130 -21.44 1.02 23.75
N TYR A 131 -22.25 1.71 22.93
CA TYR A 131 -23.48 1.13 22.40
C TYR A 131 -23.21 -0.15 21.60
N PHE A 132 -22.18 -0.17 20.75
CA PHE A 132 -21.80 -1.36 19.97
C PHE A 132 -21.08 -2.43 20.78
N ARG A 133 -20.32 -2.05 21.82
CA ARG A 133 -19.61 -3.00 22.70
C ARG A 133 -20.54 -3.76 23.62
N ASN A 134 -21.72 -3.22 23.93
CA ASN A 134 -22.69 -3.86 24.81
C ASN A 134 -23.56 -4.86 24.03
N VAL A 135 -23.25 -6.15 24.17
CA VAL A 135 -24.00 -7.23 23.52
C VAL A 135 -25.22 -7.59 24.40
N PRO A 136 -26.45 -7.51 23.86
CA PRO A 136 -27.65 -7.87 24.60
C PRO A 136 -27.55 -9.27 25.22
N GLY A 137 -27.73 -9.36 26.54
CA GLY A 137 -27.68 -10.62 27.30
C GLY A 137 -26.28 -11.18 27.60
N ARG A 138 -25.20 -10.56 27.10
CA ARG A 138 -23.81 -10.92 27.43
C ARG A 138 -23.04 -9.81 28.15
N GLY A 139 -23.47 -8.56 28.03
CA GLY A 139 -22.78 -7.41 28.62
C GLY A 139 -21.72 -6.84 27.69
N ARG A 140 -20.77 -6.11 28.27
CA ARG A 140 -19.69 -5.44 27.54
C ARG A 140 -18.68 -6.46 27.01
N LEU A 141 -18.38 -6.36 25.72
CA LEU A 141 -17.45 -7.23 25.01
C LEU A 141 -15.98 -6.93 25.38
N GLU A 142 -15.24 -7.97 25.75
CA GLU A 142 -13.79 -7.91 26.02
C GLU A 142 -13.01 -8.80 25.04
N VAL A 143 -11.70 -8.57 24.86
CA VAL A 143 -10.87 -9.40 23.96
C VAL A 143 -10.93 -10.88 24.32
N ASP A 144 -10.95 -11.17 25.63
CA ASP A 144 -10.99 -12.54 26.14
C ASP A 144 -12.31 -13.25 25.83
N ASP A 145 -13.37 -12.54 25.44
CA ASP A 145 -14.61 -13.15 24.96
C ASP A 145 -14.46 -13.74 23.55
N LEU A 146 -13.61 -13.14 22.71
CA LEU A 146 -13.38 -13.55 21.34
C LEU A 146 -12.25 -14.57 21.22
N VAL A 147 -11.20 -14.39 22.02
CA VAL A 147 -9.93 -15.09 21.86
C VAL A 147 -9.45 -15.71 23.17
N GLU A 148 -8.92 -16.92 23.08
CA GLU A 148 -8.13 -17.57 24.13
C GLU A 148 -6.65 -17.58 23.71
N PHE A 149 -5.77 -17.02 24.55
CA PHE A 149 -4.33 -17.02 24.30
C PHE A 149 -3.64 -18.23 24.92
N LEU A 150 -3.01 -19.04 24.07
CA LEU A 150 -2.13 -20.13 24.46
C LEU A 150 -0.67 -19.73 24.32
N HIS A 151 0.20 -20.33 25.12
CA HIS A 151 1.63 -20.00 25.14
C HIS A 151 2.46 -21.27 25.05
N PHE A 152 3.61 -21.18 24.40
CA PHE A 152 4.63 -22.22 24.49
C PHE A 152 5.23 -22.26 25.90
N GLY A 153 5.40 -23.46 26.43
CA GLY A 153 6.08 -23.71 27.69
C GLY A 153 7.58 -23.39 27.61
N PRO A 154 8.30 -23.46 28.75
CA PRO A 154 9.76 -23.28 28.79
C PRO A 154 10.53 -24.29 27.93
N ASP A 155 9.94 -25.46 27.70
CA ASP A 155 10.43 -26.54 26.84
C ASP A 155 10.15 -26.31 25.34
N GLY A 156 9.46 -25.22 24.98
CA GLY A 156 9.07 -24.93 23.60
C GLY A 156 7.88 -25.75 23.11
N LEU A 157 7.14 -26.42 24.01
CA LEU A 157 5.96 -27.21 23.68
C LEU A 157 4.68 -26.47 24.06
N ALA A 158 3.66 -26.60 23.21
CA ALA A 158 2.29 -26.22 23.51
C ALA A 158 1.36 -27.40 23.26
N ARG A 159 0.28 -27.51 24.06
CA ARG A 159 -0.73 -28.57 23.93
C ARG A 159 -2.04 -28.01 23.40
N PHE A 160 -2.69 -28.77 22.54
CA PHE A 160 -4.02 -28.46 22.03
C PHE A 160 -4.90 -29.71 22.11
N GLY A 161 -5.93 -29.66 22.97
CA GLY A 161 -6.65 -30.88 23.35
C GLY A 161 -5.75 -31.90 24.06
N GLU A 162 -6.15 -33.16 24.03
CA GLU A 162 -5.43 -34.26 24.72
C GLU A 162 -4.34 -34.90 23.85
N SER A 163 -4.48 -34.82 22.52
CA SER A 163 -3.70 -35.60 21.56
C SER A 163 -2.70 -34.77 20.73
N VAL A 164 -2.85 -33.45 20.67
CA VAL A 164 -2.04 -32.59 19.77
C VAL A 164 -1.00 -31.79 20.54
N THR A 165 0.25 -31.84 20.07
CA THR A 165 1.34 -30.99 20.55
C THR A 165 1.98 -30.19 19.42
N ILE A 166 2.36 -28.95 19.72
CA ILE A 166 3.08 -28.07 18.82
C ILE A 166 4.42 -27.77 19.46
N GLU A 167 5.51 -28.15 18.78
CA GLU A 167 6.88 -27.89 19.19
C GLU A 167 7.45 -26.76 18.34
N ARG A 168 8.03 -25.74 18.97
CA ARG A 168 8.74 -24.68 18.25
C ARG A 168 10.24 -24.92 18.23
N SER A 169 10.84 -24.69 17.07
CA SER A 169 12.29 -24.58 16.90
C SER A 169 12.65 -23.18 16.39
N ALA A 170 13.95 -22.93 16.16
CA ALA A 170 14.40 -21.66 15.58
C ALA A 170 13.92 -21.45 14.12
N ARG A 171 13.54 -22.52 13.42
CA ARG A 171 13.23 -22.49 11.98
C ARG A 171 11.87 -23.07 11.62
N THR A 172 11.29 -23.90 12.48
CA THR A 172 10.10 -24.69 12.17
C THR A 172 9.17 -24.81 13.36
N TYR A 173 7.89 -25.04 13.07
CA TYR A 173 6.89 -25.59 13.99
C TYR A 173 6.63 -27.04 13.60
N VAL A 174 6.74 -27.96 14.57
CA VAL A 174 6.41 -29.37 14.39
C VAL A 174 5.08 -29.63 15.07
N VAL A 175 4.07 -30.05 14.29
CA VAL A 175 2.76 -30.44 14.82
C VAL A 175 2.71 -31.95 14.93
N ARG A 176 2.40 -32.46 16.11
CA ARG A 176 2.21 -33.88 16.38
C ARG A 176 0.77 -34.16 16.81
N ASP A 177 0.24 -35.29 16.36
CA ASP A 177 -1.10 -35.76 16.73
C ASP A 177 -1.02 -37.24 17.11
N GLY A 178 -1.42 -37.58 18.34
CA GLY A 178 -1.27 -38.94 18.87
C GLY A 178 0.19 -39.40 19.02
N GLY A 179 1.15 -38.47 19.04
CA GLY A 179 2.60 -38.73 19.10
C GLY A 179 3.32 -38.72 17.75
N GLU A 180 2.59 -38.88 16.65
CA GLU A 180 3.13 -38.89 15.29
C GLU A 180 3.31 -37.47 14.74
N ILE A 181 4.36 -37.22 13.96
CA ILE A 181 4.54 -35.94 13.27
C ILE A 181 3.56 -35.87 12.11
N VAL A 182 2.61 -34.93 12.17
CA VAL A 182 1.64 -34.72 11.09
C VAL A 182 2.00 -33.54 10.21
N ALA A 183 2.80 -32.58 10.69
CA ALA A 183 3.32 -31.49 9.87
C ALA A 183 4.64 -30.93 10.43
N GLU A 184 5.53 -30.50 9.54
CA GLU A 184 6.69 -29.68 9.86
C GLU A 184 6.65 -28.43 8.97
N VAL A 185 6.41 -27.27 9.57
CA VAL A 185 6.10 -26.02 8.87
C VAL A 185 7.17 -24.98 9.18
N PRO A 186 7.66 -24.19 8.21
CA PRO A 186 8.55 -23.07 8.49
C PRO A 186 7.95 -22.09 9.52
N ALA A 187 8.79 -21.57 10.41
CA ALA A 187 8.39 -20.58 11.41
C ALA A 187 8.17 -19.18 10.80
N GLU A 188 8.83 -18.91 9.67
CA GLU A 188 8.57 -17.73 8.85
C GLU A 188 7.50 -18.03 7.81
N VAL A 189 6.50 -17.15 7.74
CA VAL A 189 5.39 -17.29 6.80
C VAL A 189 5.71 -16.48 5.55
N GLU A 190 5.92 -17.18 4.44
CA GLU A 190 6.04 -16.54 3.14
C GLU A 190 4.67 -16.26 2.54
N LEU A 191 4.45 -15.04 2.10
CA LEU A 191 3.24 -14.66 1.39
C LEU A 191 3.39 -15.02 -0.11
N PRO A 192 2.58 -15.95 -0.65
CA PRO A 192 2.73 -16.37 -2.03
C PRO A 192 2.47 -15.20 -3.00
N PRO A 193 3.18 -15.14 -4.14
CA PRO A 193 2.81 -14.23 -5.22
C PRO A 193 1.38 -14.57 -5.66
N ARG A 194 0.46 -13.61 -5.65
CA ARG A 194 -0.91 -13.91 -6.06
C ARG A 194 -0.96 -14.14 -7.57
N ALA A 195 -1.48 -15.30 -7.98
CA ALA A 195 -1.84 -15.54 -9.36
C ALA A 195 -2.95 -14.55 -9.76
N HIS A 196 -2.64 -13.60 -10.62
CA HIS A 196 -3.67 -12.81 -11.28
C HIS A 196 -4.41 -13.75 -12.23
N SER A 197 -5.74 -13.70 -12.25
CA SER A 197 -6.51 -14.54 -13.17
C SER A 197 -6.03 -14.25 -14.60
N THR A 198 -5.67 -15.30 -15.34
CA THR A 198 -5.25 -15.21 -16.76
C THR A 198 -6.36 -14.69 -17.67
N VAL A 199 -7.61 -14.64 -17.16
CA VAL A 199 -8.80 -14.20 -17.88
C VAL A 199 -8.85 -12.67 -18.03
N GLU A 200 -8.16 -11.92 -17.16
CA GLU A 200 -8.21 -10.44 -17.12
C GLU A 200 -7.00 -9.76 -17.78
N SER A 201 -6.04 -10.52 -18.33
CA SER A 201 -4.85 -9.99 -19.01
C SER A 201 -5.14 -9.41 -20.40
N ALA A 202 -6.40 -9.49 -20.86
CA ALA A 202 -6.86 -9.05 -22.18
C ALA A 202 -7.43 -7.63 -22.20
N ILE A 203 -7.23 -6.84 -21.14
CA ILE A 203 -7.69 -5.44 -21.12
C ILE A 203 -6.77 -4.62 -22.03
N GLY A 204 -7.30 -4.17 -23.17
CA GLY A 204 -6.71 -3.07 -23.95
C GLY A 204 -6.57 -1.81 -23.09
N GLN A 205 -5.71 -0.87 -23.50
CA GLN A 205 -5.30 0.30 -22.70
C GLN A 205 -6.44 0.91 -21.85
N PHE A 206 -6.40 0.71 -20.53
CA PHE A 206 -7.33 1.38 -19.62
C PHE A 206 -7.06 2.88 -19.68
N GLN A 207 -8.11 3.65 -19.99
CA GLN A 207 -8.07 5.11 -19.96
C GLN A 207 -8.78 5.61 -18.69
N PRO A 208 -8.03 6.16 -17.72
CA PRO A 208 -8.59 6.82 -16.55
C PRO A 208 -9.71 7.81 -16.91
N PRO A 209 -10.86 7.81 -16.23
CA PRO A 209 -11.86 8.85 -16.42
C PRO A 209 -11.40 10.16 -15.80
N GLU A 210 -12.00 11.26 -16.27
CA GLU A 210 -11.83 12.59 -15.66
C GLU A 210 -12.42 12.63 -14.24
N PHE A 211 -13.59 12.00 -14.04
CA PHE A 211 -14.20 11.83 -12.72
C PHE A 211 -14.96 10.51 -12.65
N GLY A 212 -14.85 9.80 -11.52
CA GLY A 212 -15.54 8.53 -11.33
C GLY A 212 -14.87 7.63 -10.32
N VAL A 213 -15.37 6.40 -10.22
CA VAL A 213 -14.87 5.40 -9.26
C VAL A 213 -14.66 4.05 -9.92
N THR A 214 -13.46 3.48 -9.77
CA THR A 214 -13.25 2.04 -10.00
C THR A 214 -13.39 1.32 -8.68
N VAL A 215 -14.14 0.22 -8.65
CA VAL A 215 -14.26 -0.63 -7.47
C VAL A 215 -13.22 -1.76 -7.54
N LEU A 216 -12.32 -1.81 -6.57
CA LEU A 216 -11.25 -2.81 -6.46
C LEU A 216 -11.69 -4.06 -5.70
N GLY A 217 -12.67 -3.88 -4.82
CA GLY A 217 -13.43 -4.94 -4.17
C GLY A 217 -14.72 -4.35 -3.59
N ALA A 218 -15.74 -5.19 -3.44
CA ALA A 218 -17.10 -4.76 -3.12
C ALA A 218 -17.78 -5.66 -2.08
N SER A 219 -17.07 -6.67 -1.55
CA SER A 219 -17.63 -7.67 -0.64
C SER A 219 -17.06 -7.49 0.77
N HIS A 220 -17.55 -8.27 1.72
CA HIS A 220 -17.11 -8.27 3.12
C HIS A 220 -16.03 -9.33 3.41
N GLY A 221 -15.45 -9.29 4.61
CA GLY A 221 -14.40 -10.21 5.06
C GLY A 221 -14.78 -11.70 5.11
N PHE A 222 -16.09 -12.02 5.08
CA PHE A 222 -16.60 -13.40 5.22
C PHE A 222 -17.12 -14.04 3.92
N ASP A 223 -17.10 -13.32 2.80
CA ASP A 223 -17.45 -13.91 1.51
C ASP A 223 -16.22 -14.60 0.89
N PRO A 224 -16.22 -15.94 0.72
CA PRO A 224 -15.03 -16.68 0.26
C PRO A 224 -14.59 -16.31 -1.16
N SER A 225 -15.51 -15.82 -2.00
CA SER A 225 -15.24 -15.45 -3.40
C SER A 225 -14.97 -13.97 -3.61
N GLY A 226 -15.40 -13.10 -2.69
CA GLY A 226 -15.34 -11.66 -2.85
C GLY A 226 -14.06 -11.04 -2.29
N LYS A 227 -13.60 -9.95 -2.93
CA LYS A 227 -12.56 -9.08 -2.36
C LYS A 227 -13.17 -8.07 -1.41
N THR A 228 -12.44 -7.73 -0.35
CA THR A 228 -12.83 -6.68 0.59
C THR A 228 -12.96 -5.33 -0.09
N THR A 229 -13.75 -4.45 0.51
CA THR A 229 -14.14 -3.18 -0.10
C THR A 229 -12.96 -2.24 -0.28
N GLY A 230 -12.84 -1.66 -1.47
CA GLY A 230 -11.87 -0.60 -1.74
C GLY A 230 -12.00 -0.03 -3.15
N PHE A 231 -11.48 1.18 -3.36
CA PHE A 231 -11.82 2.01 -4.51
C PHE A 231 -10.64 2.77 -5.09
N LEU A 232 -10.67 3.06 -6.39
CA LEU A 232 -9.94 4.20 -6.98
C LEU A 232 -10.95 5.31 -7.25
N LEU A 233 -10.80 6.43 -6.56
CA LEU A 233 -11.51 7.68 -6.84
C LEU A 233 -10.70 8.48 -7.86
N TRP A 234 -11.20 8.56 -9.09
CA TRP A 234 -10.56 9.27 -10.18
C TRP A 234 -10.96 10.75 -10.19
N MET A 235 -9.96 11.64 -10.29
CA MET A 235 -10.14 13.08 -10.48
C MET A 235 -9.02 13.63 -11.39
N GLY A 236 -9.38 14.20 -12.53
CA GLY A 236 -8.44 14.73 -13.51
C GLY A 236 -7.46 13.67 -14.02
N GLY A 237 -7.93 12.46 -14.33
CA GLY A 237 -7.12 11.35 -14.87
C GLY A 237 -6.15 10.67 -13.90
N ARG A 238 -6.13 11.08 -12.62
CA ARG A 238 -5.34 10.45 -11.54
C ARG A 238 -6.25 9.93 -10.45
N ALA A 239 -5.74 9.01 -9.63
CA ALA A 239 -6.54 8.36 -8.60
C ALA A 239 -6.08 8.69 -7.18
N LEU A 240 -7.04 8.80 -6.26
CA LEU A 240 -6.84 8.50 -4.85
C LEU A 240 -7.37 7.09 -4.61
N VAL A 241 -6.59 6.26 -3.92
CA VAL A 241 -7.09 4.94 -3.50
C VAL A 241 -7.78 5.07 -2.15
N VAL A 242 -8.97 4.50 -2.00
CA VAL A 242 -9.73 4.51 -0.74
C VAL A 242 -9.73 3.09 -0.22
N ASP A 243 -9.19 2.89 0.98
CA ASP A 243 -9.13 1.59 1.66
C ASP A 243 -8.71 0.43 0.73
N PRO A 244 -7.51 0.47 0.14
CA PRO A 244 -7.08 -0.55 -0.82
C PRO A 244 -7.14 -1.97 -0.21
N PRO A 245 -7.77 -2.94 -0.91
CA PRO A 245 -7.70 -4.33 -0.50
C PRO A 245 -6.27 -4.85 -0.64
N THR A 246 -5.97 -5.97 0.03
CA THR A 246 -4.69 -6.66 -0.12
C THR A 246 -4.37 -6.92 -1.60
N ASP A 247 -3.17 -6.56 -2.03
CA ASP A 247 -2.63 -6.74 -3.39
C ASP A 247 -3.28 -5.85 -4.47
N ALA A 248 -3.91 -4.75 -4.05
CA ALA A 248 -4.42 -3.73 -4.98
C ALA A 248 -3.31 -3.21 -5.91
N THR A 249 -2.11 -2.96 -5.39
CA THR A 249 -1.00 -2.45 -6.22
C THR A 249 -0.59 -3.44 -7.31
N GLU A 250 -0.46 -4.71 -6.96
CA GLU A 250 -0.07 -5.78 -7.88
C GLU A 250 -1.17 -5.98 -8.95
N TYR A 251 -2.44 -5.99 -8.52
CA TYR A 251 -3.60 -6.04 -9.41
C TYR A 251 -3.62 -4.92 -10.45
N LEU A 252 -3.32 -3.69 -10.02
CA LEU A 252 -3.30 -2.50 -10.88
C LEU A 252 -2.13 -2.51 -11.85
N ARG A 253 -0.93 -2.86 -11.36
CA ARG A 253 0.28 -2.99 -12.20
C ARG A 253 0.09 -4.03 -13.31
N ALA A 254 -0.51 -5.18 -12.98
CA ALA A 254 -0.81 -6.24 -13.94
C ALA A 254 -1.81 -5.82 -15.04
N ARG A 255 -2.57 -4.74 -14.83
CA ARG A 255 -3.54 -4.17 -15.80
C ARG A 255 -3.08 -2.82 -16.36
N GLY A 256 -1.81 -2.51 -16.18
CA GLY A 256 -1.14 -1.34 -16.74
C GLY A 256 -1.50 0.00 -16.10
N VAL A 257 -2.05 0.00 -14.90
CA VAL A 257 -2.17 1.21 -14.07
C VAL A 257 -0.89 1.32 -13.24
N ALA A 258 -0.02 2.26 -13.61
CA ALA A 258 1.25 2.45 -12.91
C ALA A 258 1.03 3.00 -11.49
N PRO A 259 1.79 2.55 -10.48
CA PRO A 259 1.66 3.06 -9.11
C PRO A 259 1.78 4.58 -8.98
N LYS A 260 2.54 5.23 -9.87
CA LYS A 260 2.76 6.68 -9.94
C LYS A 260 1.53 7.48 -10.36
N THR A 261 0.48 6.86 -10.91
CA THR A 261 -0.78 7.56 -11.24
C THR A 261 -1.74 7.66 -10.07
N ILE A 262 -1.35 7.13 -8.90
CA ILE A 262 -2.12 7.19 -7.65
C ILE A 262 -1.44 8.20 -6.72
N ASP A 263 -2.11 9.33 -6.46
CA ASP A 263 -1.55 10.47 -5.71
C ASP A 263 -1.58 10.27 -4.20
N GLY A 264 -2.48 9.42 -3.72
CA GLY A 264 -2.65 9.23 -2.29
C GLY A 264 -3.61 8.13 -1.92
N VAL A 265 -3.69 7.91 -0.61
CA VAL A 265 -4.58 7.00 0.06
C VAL A 265 -5.55 7.80 0.92
N ILE A 266 -6.85 7.54 0.79
CA ILE A 266 -7.85 7.91 1.78
C ILE A 266 -8.00 6.70 2.69
N LEU A 267 -7.68 6.87 3.97
CA LEU A 267 -7.86 5.84 4.99
C LEU A 267 -9.11 6.18 5.80
N THR A 268 -10.16 5.37 5.69
CA THR A 268 -11.42 5.66 6.37
C THR A 268 -11.41 5.21 7.83
N HIS A 269 -10.84 4.05 8.13
CA HIS A 269 -10.72 3.47 9.48
C HIS A 269 -9.75 2.27 9.52
N CYS A 270 -9.54 1.70 10.70
CA CYS A 270 -8.57 0.64 10.96
C CYS A 270 -9.24 -0.73 11.24
N HIS A 271 -9.82 -1.32 10.20
CA HIS A 271 -10.17 -2.75 10.18
C HIS A 271 -9.34 -3.46 9.11
N ALA A 272 -9.06 -4.74 9.29
CA ALA A 272 -8.26 -5.54 8.34
C ALA A 272 -8.80 -5.51 6.89
N ASP A 273 -10.10 -5.40 6.67
CA ASP A 273 -10.69 -5.31 5.32
C ASP A 273 -10.50 -3.95 4.64
N HIS A 274 -10.13 -2.91 5.39
CA HIS A 274 -9.98 -1.54 4.90
C HIS A 274 -8.53 -1.06 4.91
N ASP A 275 -7.73 -1.49 5.89
CA ASP A 275 -6.35 -1.00 6.04
C ASP A 275 -5.27 -1.96 5.51
N ALA A 276 -5.58 -3.24 5.28
CA ALA A 276 -4.55 -4.25 4.97
C ALA A 276 -3.69 -3.90 3.74
N GLY A 277 -4.28 -3.36 2.67
CA GLY A 277 -3.53 -2.91 1.49
C GLY A 277 -2.98 -1.49 1.60
N THR A 278 -3.34 -0.73 2.63
CA THR A 278 -2.94 0.69 2.78
C THR A 278 -1.44 0.79 2.99
N PHE A 279 -0.89 0.00 3.90
CA PHE A 279 0.55 0.05 4.16
C PHE A 279 1.37 -0.50 3.00
N GLN A 280 0.89 -1.54 2.31
CA GLN A 280 1.49 -1.99 1.03
C GLN A 280 1.60 -0.83 0.06
N LYS A 281 0.52 -0.04 -0.15
CA LYS A 281 0.57 1.15 -1.02
C LYS A 281 1.53 2.22 -0.51
N ILE A 282 1.62 2.45 0.80
CA ILE A 282 2.54 3.42 1.40
C ILE A 282 4.01 3.07 1.15
N LEU A 283 4.35 1.78 1.11
CA LEU A 283 5.74 1.32 0.94
C LEU A 283 6.22 1.29 -0.52
N GLU A 284 5.36 1.55 -1.48
CA GLU A 284 5.71 1.59 -2.90
C GLU A 284 6.64 2.75 -3.25
N GLU A 285 7.02 2.81 -4.52
CA GLU A 285 7.79 3.92 -5.08
C GLU A 285 7.08 5.27 -4.94
N THR A 286 7.83 6.29 -4.50
CA THR A 286 7.36 7.65 -4.21
C THR A 286 6.43 7.71 -3.01
N LYS A 287 6.71 8.62 -2.07
CA LYS A 287 5.82 8.88 -0.94
C LYS A 287 4.44 9.30 -1.42
N VAL A 288 3.43 8.58 -0.95
CA VAL A 288 2.02 8.91 -1.19
C VAL A 288 1.51 9.88 -0.12
N SER A 289 0.49 10.64 -0.50
CA SER A 289 -0.30 11.42 0.46
C SER A 289 -1.30 10.52 1.19
N VAL A 290 -1.42 10.65 2.50
CA VAL A 290 -2.45 9.98 3.31
C VAL A 290 -3.45 11.03 3.81
N TYR A 291 -4.71 10.84 3.46
CA TYR A 291 -5.84 11.70 3.82
C TYR A 291 -6.71 10.96 4.83
N THR A 292 -6.69 11.42 6.07
CA THR A 292 -7.56 10.92 7.14
C THR A 292 -7.51 11.91 8.30
N THR A 293 -8.31 11.68 9.33
CA THR A 293 -8.26 12.51 10.54
C THR A 293 -7.04 12.15 11.39
N PRO A 294 -6.48 13.09 12.18
CA PRO A 294 -5.43 12.78 13.15
C PRO A 294 -5.79 11.61 14.08
N HIS A 295 -7.06 11.51 14.47
CA HIS A 295 -7.54 10.44 15.35
C HIS A 295 -7.46 9.04 14.70
N VAL A 296 -7.96 8.89 13.46
CA VAL A 296 -7.86 7.64 12.70
C VAL A 296 -6.40 7.31 12.36
N LEU A 297 -5.60 8.33 12.00
CA LEU A 297 -4.17 8.12 11.72
C LEU A 297 -3.43 7.56 12.94
N ALA A 298 -3.71 8.08 14.13
CA ALA A 298 -3.04 7.62 15.34
C ALA A 298 -3.37 6.14 15.63
N SER A 299 -4.61 5.72 15.37
CA SER A 299 -5.03 4.32 15.46
C SER A 299 -4.25 3.43 14.48
N PHE A 300 -4.15 3.87 13.22
CA PHE A 300 -3.38 3.18 12.18
C PHE A 300 -1.91 3.01 12.57
N LEU A 301 -1.28 4.08 13.07
CA LEU A 301 0.13 4.05 13.50
C LEU A 301 0.35 3.09 14.66
N ARG A 302 -0.55 3.07 15.66
CA ARG A 302 -0.48 2.11 16.79
C ARG A 302 -0.65 0.67 16.32
N LYS A 303 -1.64 0.39 15.46
CA LYS A 303 -1.86 -0.94 14.87
C LYS A 303 -0.61 -1.42 14.13
N TYR A 304 -0.08 -0.61 13.20
CA TYR A 304 1.06 -1.00 12.38
C TYR A 304 2.38 -0.99 13.15
N SER A 305 2.52 -0.20 14.21
CA SER A 305 3.62 -0.29 15.17
C SER A 305 3.58 -1.64 15.89
N ALA A 306 2.40 -2.03 16.39
CA ALA A 306 2.20 -3.33 17.02
C ALA A 306 2.35 -4.51 16.05
N LEU A 307 2.07 -4.37 14.76
CA LEU A 307 2.32 -5.43 13.75
C LEU A 307 3.79 -5.49 13.34
N SER A 308 4.38 -4.37 12.94
CA SER A 308 5.71 -4.33 12.31
C SER A 308 6.88 -4.30 13.29
N GLY A 309 6.65 -3.80 14.52
CA GLY A 309 7.70 -3.50 15.49
C GLY A 309 8.42 -2.18 15.25
N PHE A 310 8.08 -1.42 14.20
CA PHE A 310 8.60 -0.07 13.99
C PHE A 310 7.89 0.93 14.89
N SER A 311 8.62 1.96 15.35
CA SER A 311 7.98 3.04 16.12
C SER A 311 7.01 3.85 15.25
N GLU A 312 5.99 4.44 15.89
CA GLU A 312 5.03 5.33 15.21
C GLU A 312 5.72 6.49 14.50
N GLU A 313 6.83 7.01 15.04
CA GLU A 313 7.62 8.07 14.40
C GLU A 313 8.24 7.62 13.08
N VAL A 314 8.80 6.40 13.05
CA VAL A 314 9.37 5.81 11.83
C VAL A 314 8.28 5.59 10.79
N LEU A 315 7.14 5.03 11.21
CA LEU A 315 5.99 4.79 10.34
C LEU A 315 5.42 6.12 9.79
N ARG A 316 5.27 7.15 10.63
CA ARG A 316 4.74 8.46 10.22
C ARG A 316 5.59 9.15 9.13
N ARG A 317 6.88 8.80 9.03
CA ARG A 317 7.80 9.33 8.03
C ARG A 317 7.72 8.65 6.67
N THR A 318 6.96 7.56 6.52
CA THR A 318 6.86 6.83 5.24
C THR A 318 5.86 7.44 4.26
N PHE A 319 5.07 8.44 4.68
CA PHE A 319 4.07 9.10 3.84
C PHE A 319 3.94 10.60 4.15
N VAL A 320 3.30 11.34 3.24
CA VAL A 320 2.92 12.75 3.47
C VAL A 320 1.51 12.76 4.08
N PHE A 321 1.36 13.27 5.29
CA PHE A 321 0.05 13.34 5.93
C PHE A 321 -0.65 14.66 5.58
N HIS A 322 -1.87 14.55 5.08
CA HIS A 322 -2.78 15.67 4.92
C HIS A 322 -3.92 15.52 5.92
N PRO A 323 -3.86 16.23 7.07
CA PRO A 323 -4.89 16.12 8.09
C PRO A 323 -6.24 16.57 7.54
N VAL A 324 -7.21 15.67 7.60
CA VAL A 324 -8.61 15.97 7.31
C VAL A 324 -9.21 16.67 8.51
N ARG A 325 -9.98 17.74 8.24
CA ARG A 325 -10.79 18.44 9.25
C ARG A 325 -12.26 18.31 8.91
N ILE A 326 -13.05 17.79 9.83
CA ILE A 326 -14.50 17.60 9.65
C ILE A 326 -15.16 18.98 9.51
N GLY A 327 -15.93 19.17 8.45
CA GLY A 327 -16.57 20.45 8.12
C GLY A 327 -15.71 21.43 7.32
N ALA A 328 -14.54 21.01 6.83
CA ALA A 328 -13.74 21.77 5.88
C ALA A 328 -13.33 20.91 4.67
N PRO A 329 -13.25 21.48 3.45
CA PRO A 329 -12.82 20.73 2.28
C PRO A 329 -11.31 20.52 2.27
N VAL A 330 -10.90 19.36 1.77
CA VAL A 330 -9.53 19.13 1.30
C VAL A 330 -9.51 19.29 -0.21
N HIS A 331 -8.71 20.24 -0.70
CA HIS A 331 -8.62 20.51 -2.14
C HIS A 331 -7.64 19.55 -2.79
N VAL A 332 -8.10 18.82 -3.80
CA VAL A 332 -7.28 17.86 -4.56
C VAL A 332 -7.57 18.00 -6.03
N ARG A 333 -6.54 18.31 -6.83
CA ARG A 333 -6.61 18.39 -8.31
C ARG A 333 -7.71 19.31 -8.86
N GLY A 334 -8.03 20.40 -8.16
CA GLY A 334 -9.11 21.32 -8.55
C GLY A 334 -10.52 20.86 -8.15
N GLY A 335 -10.64 19.72 -7.48
CA GLY A 335 -11.85 19.29 -6.78
C GLY A 335 -11.75 19.48 -5.26
N GLU A 336 -12.84 19.12 -4.58
CA GLU A 336 -12.96 19.17 -3.13
C GLU A 336 -13.34 17.80 -2.57
N LEU A 337 -12.69 17.41 -1.48
CA LEU A 337 -13.05 16.24 -0.68
C LEU A 337 -13.60 16.71 0.66
N TRP A 338 -14.78 16.23 1.01
CA TRP A 338 -15.45 16.46 2.27
C TRP A 338 -15.55 15.17 3.04
N PHE A 339 -15.26 15.22 4.34
CA PHE A 339 -15.24 14.06 5.21
C PHE A 339 -16.19 14.23 6.37
N ARG A 340 -16.75 13.11 6.83
CA ARG A 340 -17.63 13.04 7.99
C ARG A 340 -17.38 11.76 8.76
N TYR A 341 -17.57 11.80 10.07
CA TYR A 341 -17.63 10.58 10.87
C TYR A 341 -18.94 9.84 10.61
N THR A 342 -18.87 8.56 10.29
CA THR A 342 -20.02 7.67 10.16
C THR A 342 -20.41 7.07 11.52
N LEU A 343 -21.50 6.30 11.57
CA LEU A 343 -21.88 5.56 12.76
C LEU A 343 -21.35 4.13 12.64
N HIS A 344 -20.36 3.78 13.46
CA HIS A 344 -19.68 2.48 13.44
C HIS A 344 -19.09 2.15 14.83
N SER A 345 -18.61 0.91 15.04
CA SER A 345 -18.04 0.47 16.32
C SER A 345 -16.73 1.15 16.68
N ILE A 346 -16.00 1.63 15.67
CA ILE A 346 -14.79 2.43 15.80
C ILE A 346 -14.92 3.69 14.94
N PRO A 347 -14.13 4.75 15.18
CA PRO A 347 -14.15 5.96 14.36
C PRO A 347 -13.92 5.62 12.88
N ALA A 348 -14.93 5.87 12.05
CA ALA A 348 -14.88 5.64 10.62
C ALA A 348 -15.36 6.86 9.84
N LEU A 349 -14.85 7.00 8.62
CA LEU A 349 -15.06 8.16 7.77
C LEU A 349 -15.82 7.82 6.49
N GLY A 350 -16.79 8.66 6.15
CA GLY A 350 -17.33 8.75 4.80
C GLY A 350 -16.66 9.89 4.04
N VAL A 351 -16.56 9.75 2.71
CA VAL A 351 -15.98 10.77 1.82
C VAL A 351 -16.97 11.18 0.73
N GLU A 352 -17.08 12.49 0.51
CA GLU A 352 -17.82 13.11 -0.57
C GLU A 352 -16.83 13.89 -1.44
N ALA A 353 -16.74 13.54 -2.73
CA ALA A 353 -15.87 14.19 -3.69
C ALA A 353 -16.69 15.06 -4.64
N PHE A 354 -16.24 16.29 -4.87
CA PHE A 354 -16.85 17.24 -5.79
C PHE A 354 -15.83 17.63 -6.86
N TYR A 355 -16.21 17.46 -8.13
CA TYR A 355 -15.34 17.76 -9.26
C TYR A 355 -16.17 18.12 -10.49
N GLY A 356 -15.79 19.18 -11.22
CA GLY A 356 -16.48 19.58 -12.45
C GLY A 356 -17.99 19.82 -12.29
N GLY A 357 -18.43 20.30 -11.12
CA GLY A 357 -19.85 20.51 -10.81
C GLY A 357 -20.67 19.23 -10.54
N LYS A 358 -20.02 18.08 -10.42
CA LYS A 358 -20.62 16.79 -10.06
C LYS A 358 -20.09 16.30 -8.72
N SER A 359 -20.75 15.29 -8.15
CA SER A 359 -20.30 14.68 -6.90
C SER A 359 -20.45 13.17 -6.83
N VAL A 360 -19.53 12.55 -6.09
CA VAL A 360 -19.49 11.13 -5.73
C VAL A 360 -19.49 11.04 -4.20
N ALA A 361 -20.31 10.16 -3.63
CA ALA A 361 -20.23 9.82 -2.21
C ALA A 361 -19.82 8.36 -2.03
N ILE A 362 -18.84 8.13 -1.16
CA ILE A 362 -18.46 6.81 -0.65
C ILE A 362 -18.78 6.85 0.84
N SER A 363 -19.71 6.01 1.28
CA SER A 363 -20.21 6.09 2.66
C SER A 363 -19.14 5.78 3.71
N GLY A 364 -18.16 4.93 3.40
CA GLY A 364 -17.39 4.21 4.41
C GLY A 364 -18.27 3.19 5.15
N ASP A 365 -17.68 2.46 6.09
CA ASP A 365 -18.44 1.62 7.03
C ASP A 365 -19.42 2.48 7.82
N THR A 366 -20.69 2.12 7.77
CA THR A 366 -21.74 2.91 8.42
C THR A 366 -22.99 2.09 8.69
N LEU A 367 -23.63 2.39 9.82
CA LEU A 367 -24.97 1.94 10.14
C LEU A 367 -26.02 2.99 9.76
N TYR A 368 -26.56 2.90 8.55
CA TYR A 368 -27.78 3.62 8.18
C TYR A 368 -29.01 2.75 8.47
N ASP A 369 -29.56 2.89 9.68
CA ASP A 369 -30.81 2.23 10.09
C ASP A 369 -31.67 3.29 10.81
N PRO A 370 -32.66 3.90 10.13
CA PRO A 370 -33.49 4.95 10.73
C PRO A 370 -34.13 4.55 12.05
N THR A 371 -34.56 3.29 12.20
CA THR A 371 -35.17 2.79 13.44
C THR A 371 -34.15 2.78 14.56
N ARG A 372 -32.96 2.21 14.32
CA ARG A 372 -31.92 2.12 15.35
C ARG A 372 -31.29 3.48 15.68
N VAL A 373 -31.04 4.32 14.69
CA VAL A 373 -30.53 5.68 14.88
C VAL A 373 -31.51 6.50 15.74
N HIS A 374 -32.82 6.34 15.53
CA HIS A 374 -33.83 6.96 16.39
C HIS A 374 -33.82 6.40 17.82
N GLU A 375 -33.70 5.08 17.99
CA GLU A 375 -33.56 4.46 19.31
C GLU A 375 -32.33 4.98 20.07
N MET A 376 -31.19 5.12 19.40
CA MET A 376 -29.96 5.66 20.00
C MET A 376 -30.15 7.12 20.45
N PHE A 377 -30.89 7.93 19.68
CA PHE A 377 -31.24 9.30 20.07
C PHE A 377 -32.15 9.33 21.30
N GLU A 378 -33.21 8.52 21.34
CA GLU A 378 -34.13 8.43 22.50
C GLU A 378 -33.42 7.95 23.78
N LYS A 379 -32.39 7.09 23.63
CA LYS A 379 -31.53 6.64 24.73
C LYS A 379 -30.46 7.66 25.14
N GLY A 380 -30.38 8.81 24.46
CA GLY A 380 -29.40 9.86 24.76
C GLY A 380 -27.98 9.56 24.28
N VAL A 381 -27.78 8.55 23.43
CA VAL A 381 -26.47 8.21 22.84
C VAL A 381 -26.06 9.24 21.79
N LEU A 382 -27.03 9.83 21.09
CA LEU A 382 -26.79 10.80 20.02
C LEU A 382 -27.26 12.20 20.41
N GLY A 383 -26.44 13.22 20.12
CA GLY A 383 -26.86 14.61 20.13
C GLY A 383 -27.90 14.92 19.04
N ARG A 384 -28.65 16.02 19.17
CA ARG A 384 -29.74 16.35 18.22
C ARG A 384 -29.25 16.58 16.79
N GLN A 385 -28.14 17.29 16.61
CA GLN A 385 -27.58 17.50 15.27
C GLN A 385 -26.94 16.24 14.71
N ARG A 386 -26.21 15.49 15.53
CA ARG A 386 -25.65 14.18 15.16
C ARG A 386 -26.74 13.19 14.71
N PHE A 387 -27.86 13.13 15.42
CA PHE A 387 -29.04 12.35 15.03
C PHE A 387 -29.58 12.77 13.65
N ARG A 388 -29.78 14.07 13.42
CA ARG A 388 -30.30 14.55 12.12
C ARG A 388 -29.39 14.20 10.95
N ASP A 389 -28.07 14.28 11.14
CA ASP A 389 -27.09 13.93 10.12
C ASP A 389 -27.15 12.43 9.79
N LEU A 390 -27.15 11.57 10.80
CA LEU A 390 -27.18 10.10 10.63
C LEU A 390 -28.54 9.58 10.13
N TYR A 391 -29.64 10.26 10.49
CA TYR A 391 -30.99 9.88 10.08
C TYR A 391 -31.30 10.24 8.62
N SER A 392 -30.63 11.27 8.09
CA SER A 392 -30.88 11.79 6.74
C SER A 392 -30.01 11.09 5.70
N PHE A 393 -30.61 10.34 4.78
CA PHE A 393 -29.85 9.74 3.68
C PHE A 393 -29.36 10.79 2.68
N ARG A 394 -28.07 10.77 2.34
CA ARG A 394 -27.44 11.72 1.40
C ARG A 394 -27.67 11.35 -0.06
N GLY A 395 -28.94 11.33 -0.47
CA GLY A 395 -29.36 10.93 -1.81
C GLY A 395 -29.09 11.94 -2.94
N HIS A 396 -28.42 13.06 -2.67
CA HIS A 396 -28.30 14.16 -3.63
C HIS A 396 -27.14 13.99 -4.64
N HIS A 397 -26.13 13.17 -4.33
CA HIS A 397 -24.92 13.00 -5.16
C HIS A 397 -25.15 12.32 -6.51
N ASN A 398 -24.32 12.60 -7.51
CA ASN A 398 -24.46 12.00 -8.86
C ASN A 398 -24.16 10.51 -8.88
N LEU A 399 -23.26 10.05 -8.01
CA LEU A 399 -22.93 8.64 -7.79
C LEU A 399 -22.80 8.38 -6.29
N ILE A 400 -23.38 7.29 -5.81
CA ILE A 400 -23.34 6.89 -4.40
C ILE A 400 -22.88 5.44 -4.31
N LEU A 401 -21.74 5.21 -3.65
CA LEU A 401 -21.29 3.91 -3.19
C LEU A 401 -21.59 3.83 -1.70
N HIS A 402 -22.54 2.97 -1.33
CA HIS A 402 -22.99 2.85 0.04
C HIS A 402 -22.77 1.43 0.55
N GLU A 403 -22.13 1.36 1.70
CA GLU A 403 -21.85 0.16 2.45
C GLU A 403 -23.16 -0.50 2.87
N ALA A 404 -23.35 -1.75 2.50
CA ALA A 404 -24.42 -2.60 3.00
C ALA A 404 -23.77 -3.86 3.54
N GLY A 405 -24.18 -4.34 4.70
CA GLY A 405 -23.45 -5.42 5.36
C GLY A 405 -24.30 -6.15 6.38
N ILE A 406 -23.63 -6.89 7.25
CA ILE A 406 -24.28 -7.72 8.26
C ILE A 406 -24.67 -6.86 9.47
N PRO A 407 -25.97 -6.75 9.82
CA PRO A 407 -26.39 -6.06 11.03
C PRO A 407 -25.86 -6.77 12.30
N PRO A 408 -25.71 -6.06 13.44
CA PRO A 408 -26.21 -4.70 13.69
C PRO A 408 -25.22 -3.58 13.36
N LEU A 409 -24.02 -3.91 12.89
CA LEU A 409 -22.93 -2.95 12.70
C LEU A 409 -23.03 -2.17 11.39
N HIS A 410 -23.51 -2.84 10.34
CA HIS A 410 -23.56 -2.31 8.99
C HIS A 410 -24.98 -2.01 8.53
N THR A 411 -25.10 -1.17 7.52
CA THR A 411 -26.40 -0.77 6.95
C THR A 411 -27.16 -2.00 6.44
N PRO A 412 -28.39 -2.28 6.93
CA PRO A 412 -29.21 -3.34 6.39
C PRO A 412 -29.73 -2.97 4.99
N ALA A 413 -29.62 -3.89 4.03
CA ALA A 413 -30.12 -3.67 2.67
C ALA A 413 -31.63 -3.35 2.61
N THR A 414 -32.41 -3.76 3.61
CA THR A 414 -33.83 -3.42 3.74
C THR A 414 -34.05 -1.92 3.94
N ALA A 415 -33.22 -1.24 4.72
CA ALA A 415 -33.32 0.23 4.88
C ALA A 415 -33.03 0.96 3.56
N LEU A 416 -32.10 0.44 2.76
CA LEU A 416 -31.79 1.02 1.44
C LEU A 416 -32.88 0.73 0.40
N ALA A 417 -33.62 -0.38 0.54
CA ALA A 417 -34.71 -0.74 -0.37
C ALA A 417 -35.87 0.28 -0.31
N GLU A 418 -36.07 0.91 0.84
CA GLU A 418 -37.10 1.93 1.09
C GLU A 418 -36.78 3.29 0.48
N LEU A 419 -35.54 3.51 0.01
CA LEU A 419 -35.14 4.78 -0.59
C LEU A 419 -35.91 5.07 -1.89
N PRO A 420 -36.11 6.35 -2.25
CA PRO A 420 -36.77 6.74 -3.50
C PRO A 420 -36.09 6.12 -4.74
N PRO A 421 -36.85 5.72 -5.78
CA PRO A 421 -36.27 5.10 -6.99
C PRO A 421 -35.17 5.93 -7.66
N GLU A 422 -35.26 7.26 -7.61
CA GLU A 422 -34.26 8.18 -8.18
C GLU A 422 -32.92 8.19 -7.43
N VAL A 423 -32.94 7.91 -6.13
CA VAL A 423 -31.73 7.71 -5.33
C VAL A 423 -31.14 6.34 -5.66
N LYS A 424 -31.97 5.29 -5.68
CA LYS A 424 -31.54 3.92 -6.00
C LYS A 424 -30.89 3.78 -7.38
N ARG A 425 -31.33 4.56 -8.38
CA ARG A 425 -30.69 4.62 -9.72
C ARG A 425 -29.23 5.10 -9.69
N ARG A 426 -28.83 5.87 -8.68
CA ARG A 426 -27.45 6.38 -8.51
C ARG A 426 -26.67 5.66 -7.41
N LEU A 427 -27.36 4.77 -6.69
CA LEU A 427 -26.83 3.97 -5.60
C LEU A 427 -26.25 2.64 -6.12
N PHE A 428 -25.06 2.31 -5.61
CA PHE A 428 -24.40 1.04 -5.77
C PHE A 428 -23.98 0.53 -4.39
N LEU A 429 -24.31 -0.72 -4.11
CA LEU A 429 -23.98 -1.35 -2.83
C LEU A 429 -22.55 -1.91 -2.87
N VAL A 430 -21.84 -1.72 -1.77
CA VAL A 430 -20.49 -2.22 -1.51
C VAL A 430 -20.46 -2.86 -0.12
N HIS A 431 -19.39 -3.56 0.23
CA HIS A 431 -19.27 -4.36 1.47
C HIS A 431 -20.34 -5.47 1.62
N ILE A 432 -21.01 -5.84 0.54
CA ILE A 432 -22.03 -6.91 0.51
C ILE A 432 -21.65 -7.94 -0.55
N ALA A 433 -21.79 -9.23 -0.25
CA ALA A 433 -21.65 -10.24 -1.28
C ALA A 433 -22.78 -10.10 -2.31
N GLU A 434 -22.48 -10.21 -3.61
CA GLU A 434 -23.46 -10.02 -4.69
C GLU A 434 -24.71 -10.91 -4.54
N LYS A 435 -24.52 -12.13 -4.05
CA LYS A 435 -25.60 -13.09 -3.77
C LYS A 435 -26.59 -12.64 -2.69
N ASP A 436 -26.16 -11.74 -1.81
CA ASP A 436 -26.94 -11.27 -0.64
C ASP A 436 -27.66 -9.94 -0.92
N VAL A 437 -27.44 -9.33 -2.10
CA VAL A 437 -28.19 -8.14 -2.53
C VAL A 437 -29.64 -8.53 -2.87
N PRO A 438 -30.66 -7.90 -2.25
CA PRO A 438 -32.04 -8.21 -2.55
C PRO A 438 -32.41 -7.96 -4.02
N ARG A 439 -33.10 -8.93 -4.62
CA ARG A 439 -33.59 -8.83 -6.00
C ARG A 439 -34.88 -8.02 -6.06
N ASP A 440 -35.18 -7.45 -7.23
CA ASP A 440 -36.45 -6.80 -7.57
C ASP A 440 -36.83 -5.55 -6.73
N VAL A 441 -35.91 -5.01 -5.93
CA VAL A 441 -36.12 -3.78 -5.14
C VAL A 441 -35.37 -2.55 -5.69
N GLY A 442 -34.69 -2.69 -6.83
CA GLY A 442 -33.95 -1.62 -7.51
C GLY A 442 -32.56 -1.32 -6.94
N LEU A 443 -32.07 -2.13 -6.00
CA LEU A 443 -30.69 -2.08 -5.51
C LEU A 443 -29.76 -2.84 -6.45
N ARG A 444 -28.50 -2.40 -6.54
CA ARG A 444 -27.48 -3.00 -7.41
C ARG A 444 -26.15 -3.10 -6.69
N PRO A 445 -25.46 -4.25 -6.72
CA PRO A 445 -24.07 -4.32 -6.26
C PRO A 445 -23.17 -3.53 -7.22
N ALA A 446 -22.10 -2.95 -6.67
CA ALA A 446 -21.02 -2.45 -7.49
C ALA A 446 -20.23 -3.62 -8.09
N LYS A 447 -19.84 -3.50 -9.36
CA LYS A 447 -19.01 -4.52 -10.02
C LYS A 447 -17.53 -4.18 -9.85
N VAL A 448 -16.74 -5.19 -9.52
CA VAL A 448 -15.29 -5.06 -9.30
C VAL A 448 -14.55 -5.12 -10.63
N GLY A 449 -13.59 -4.21 -10.85
CA GLY A 449 -12.70 -4.24 -12.01
C GLY A 449 -12.62 -2.92 -12.78
N LEU A 450 -11.50 -2.71 -13.50
CA LEU A 450 -11.25 -1.48 -14.27
C LEU A 450 -12.27 -1.31 -15.41
N GLU A 451 -12.70 -2.40 -16.03
CA GLU A 451 -13.75 -2.48 -17.05
C GLU A 451 -15.13 -2.07 -16.54
N HIS A 452 -15.32 -2.03 -15.22
CA HIS A 452 -16.57 -1.67 -14.55
C HIS A 452 -16.50 -0.30 -13.88
N THR A 453 -15.49 0.51 -14.23
CA THR A 453 -15.34 1.89 -13.72
C THR A 453 -16.61 2.71 -13.93
N LEU A 454 -17.16 3.21 -12.82
CA LEU A 454 -18.34 4.05 -12.76
C LEU A 454 -17.92 5.49 -13.11
N ARG A 455 -18.11 5.88 -14.37
CA ARG A 455 -17.74 7.20 -14.88
C ARG A 455 -18.82 8.23 -14.56
N VAL A 456 -18.40 9.43 -14.14
CA VAL A 456 -19.28 10.58 -13.93
C VAL A 456 -18.89 11.66 -14.93
N ASP A 457 -19.77 11.93 -15.89
CA ASP A 457 -19.49 12.89 -16.95
C ASP A 457 -19.36 14.31 -16.38
N VAL A 458 -18.16 14.86 -16.52
CA VAL A 458 -17.76 16.21 -16.13
C VAL A 458 -17.21 16.94 -17.35
N ALA A 459 -17.37 18.26 -17.39
CA ALA A 459 -16.71 19.06 -18.41
C ALA A 459 -15.18 18.99 -18.21
N ALA A 460 -14.45 18.73 -19.29
CA ALA A 460 -13.00 18.79 -19.25
C ALA A 460 -12.56 20.22 -18.87
N PRO A 461 -11.47 20.37 -18.08
CA PRO A 461 -10.90 21.69 -17.80
C PRO A 461 -10.50 22.41 -19.09
N GLU A 462 -10.67 23.74 -19.13
CA GLU A 462 -10.33 24.57 -20.29
C GLU A 462 -8.87 24.37 -20.76
N HIS A 463 -7.95 24.10 -19.83
CA HIS A 463 -6.54 23.85 -20.10
C HIS A 463 -6.13 22.40 -19.81
N GLY A 464 -7.03 21.44 -20.01
CA GLY A 464 -6.82 20.03 -19.67
C GLY A 464 -5.55 19.41 -20.27
N GLU A 465 -5.20 19.72 -21.52
CA GLU A 465 -3.97 19.23 -22.15
C GLU A 465 -2.69 19.73 -21.44
N ALA A 466 -2.67 21.01 -21.07
CA ALA A 466 -1.55 21.59 -20.35
C ALA A 466 -1.42 20.99 -18.94
N ILE A 467 -2.54 20.76 -18.25
CA ILE A 467 -2.58 20.10 -16.94
C ILE A 467 -2.02 18.68 -17.04
N ALA A 468 -2.52 17.87 -17.99
CA ALA A 468 -2.07 16.50 -18.20
C ALA A 468 -0.56 16.42 -18.52
N LEU A 469 -0.04 17.37 -19.30
CA LEU A 469 1.38 17.48 -19.60
C LEU A 469 2.20 17.78 -18.34
N LEU A 470 1.77 18.75 -17.53
CA LEU A 470 2.44 19.08 -16.27
C LEU A 470 2.39 17.91 -15.27
N ASP A 471 1.29 17.16 -15.22
CA ASP A 471 1.19 15.95 -14.40
C ASP A 471 2.17 14.86 -14.84
N ALA A 472 2.30 14.63 -16.16
CA ALA A 472 3.25 13.66 -16.71
C ALA A 472 4.69 14.03 -16.35
N VAL A 473 5.01 15.32 -16.38
CA VAL A 473 6.33 15.85 -16.04
C VAL A 473 6.60 15.73 -14.54
N ALA A 474 5.59 15.96 -13.70
CA ALA A 474 5.71 15.83 -12.24
C ALA A 474 6.02 14.39 -11.79
N MET A 475 5.69 13.38 -12.61
CA MET A 475 6.03 11.97 -12.36
C MET A 475 7.52 11.63 -12.61
N VAL A 476 8.24 12.49 -13.34
CA VAL A 476 9.66 12.33 -13.63
C VAL A 476 10.50 12.97 -12.53
N ASP A 477 11.36 12.18 -11.90
CA ASP A 477 12.09 12.51 -10.68
C ASP A 477 12.94 13.80 -10.78
N PHE A 478 13.64 13.99 -11.90
CA PHE A 478 14.49 15.16 -12.10
C PHE A 478 13.70 16.40 -12.61
N LEU A 479 12.44 16.24 -13.02
CA LEU A 479 11.57 17.32 -13.51
C LEU A 479 10.48 17.74 -12.51
N ARG A 480 10.28 16.97 -11.43
CA ARG A 480 9.22 17.19 -10.42
C ARG A 480 9.16 18.62 -9.88
N ASP A 481 10.30 19.23 -9.62
CA ASP A 481 10.43 20.54 -8.98
C ASP A 481 10.77 21.66 -9.98
N LEU A 482 10.32 21.54 -11.23
CA LEU A 482 10.56 22.54 -12.27
C LEU A 482 10.01 23.93 -11.87
N PRO A 483 10.84 25.00 -11.91
CA PRO A 483 10.33 26.36 -11.72
C PRO A 483 9.25 26.70 -12.75
N LEU A 484 8.25 27.49 -12.36
CA LEU A 484 7.13 27.87 -13.25
C LEU A 484 7.59 28.46 -14.59
N SER A 485 8.68 29.24 -14.59
CA SER A 485 9.27 29.79 -15.82
C SER A 485 9.76 28.70 -16.79
N ARG A 486 10.30 27.59 -16.27
CA ARG A 486 10.74 26.43 -17.04
C ARG A 486 9.56 25.54 -17.42
N ALA A 487 8.60 25.32 -16.53
CA ALA A 487 7.36 24.62 -16.85
C ALA A 487 6.60 25.31 -18.00
N ARG A 488 6.58 26.65 -18.01
CA ARG A 488 6.04 27.43 -19.13
C ARG A 488 6.81 27.21 -20.43
N GLN A 489 8.15 27.19 -20.39
CA GLN A 489 8.96 26.89 -21.58
C GLN A 489 8.67 25.48 -22.10
N LEU A 490 8.57 24.51 -21.19
CA LEU A 490 8.23 23.13 -21.50
C LEU A 490 6.87 23.02 -22.21
N LEU A 491 5.84 23.72 -21.71
CA LEU A 491 4.53 23.78 -22.35
C LEU A 491 4.55 24.36 -23.77
N GLN A 492 5.58 25.14 -24.14
CA GLN A 492 5.71 25.71 -25.49
C GLN A 492 6.31 24.73 -26.50
N VAL A 493 7.04 23.71 -26.04
CA VAL A 493 7.87 22.84 -26.89
C VAL A 493 7.49 21.36 -26.80
N ALA A 494 6.85 20.96 -25.71
CA ALA A 494 6.41 19.59 -25.50
C ALA A 494 5.12 19.29 -26.28
N ARG A 495 5.08 18.15 -26.96
CA ARG A 495 3.92 17.69 -27.73
C ARG A 495 3.49 16.29 -27.32
N ARG A 496 2.20 16.01 -27.44
CA ARG A 496 1.65 14.67 -27.20
C ARG A 496 1.83 13.78 -28.44
N LEU A 497 2.14 12.51 -28.23
CA LEU A 497 2.27 11.49 -29.28
C LEU A 497 1.60 10.20 -28.83
N VAL A 498 0.56 9.78 -29.56
CA VAL A 498 -0.15 8.52 -29.30
C VAL A 498 0.22 7.53 -30.38
N LEU A 499 0.60 6.32 -30.00
CA LEU A 499 1.03 5.25 -30.92
C LEU A 499 0.37 3.92 -30.53
N PRO A 500 -0.07 3.11 -31.49
CA PRO A 500 -0.59 1.77 -31.21
C PRO A 500 0.50 0.78 -30.81
N ALA A 501 0.09 -0.33 -30.20
CA ALA A 501 0.97 -1.46 -29.90
C ALA A 501 1.71 -1.97 -31.14
N GLY A 502 2.98 -2.34 -30.96
CA GLY A 502 3.88 -2.83 -32.00
C GLY A 502 4.67 -1.74 -32.72
N GLU A 503 4.30 -0.46 -32.57
CA GLU A 503 5.03 0.64 -33.22
C GLU A 503 6.43 0.85 -32.67
N ARG A 504 7.38 1.11 -33.56
CA ARG A 504 8.77 1.40 -33.19
C ARG A 504 8.94 2.90 -33.00
N ILE A 505 9.11 3.32 -31.76
CA ILE A 505 9.24 4.72 -31.35
C ILE A 505 10.65 5.24 -31.63
N VAL A 506 11.66 4.41 -31.33
CA VAL A 506 13.08 4.72 -31.53
C VAL A 506 13.75 3.54 -32.21
N LYS A 507 14.64 3.84 -33.18
CA LYS A 507 15.41 2.83 -33.89
C LYS A 507 16.88 2.82 -33.49
N GLN A 508 17.43 1.65 -33.15
CA GLN A 508 18.87 1.49 -32.87
C GLN A 508 19.73 1.99 -34.05
N GLY A 509 20.84 2.66 -33.73
CA GLY A 509 21.80 3.19 -34.70
C GLY A 509 21.39 4.52 -35.36
N THR A 510 20.19 5.02 -35.11
CA THR A 510 19.74 6.33 -35.63
C THR A 510 20.23 7.48 -34.76
N ARG A 511 20.23 8.72 -35.26
CA ARG A 511 20.59 9.91 -34.48
C ARG A 511 19.54 10.19 -33.42
N GLY A 512 19.97 10.64 -32.23
CA GLY A 512 19.05 11.15 -31.20
C GLY A 512 18.44 12.49 -31.59
N ASP A 513 17.12 12.53 -31.71
CA ASP A 513 16.29 13.63 -32.21
C ASP A 513 15.25 14.16 -31.20
N ALA A 514 14.82 13.34 -30.25
CA ALA A 514 13.86 13.74 -29.21
C ALA A 514 14.02 12.98 -27.88
N PHE A 515 13.43 13.53 -26.84
CA PHE A 515 13.24 12.96 -25.50
C PHE A 515 11.78 12.59 -25.31
N TYR A 516 11.52 11.49 -24.60
CA TYR A 516 10.18 10.91 -24.46
C TYR A 516 9.85 10.62 -23.00
N ILE A 517 8.64 11.00 -22.57
CA ILE A 517 8.05 10.64 -21.27
C ILE A 517 6.84 9.75 -21.53
N VAL A 518 6.74 8.62 -20.84
CA VAL A 518 5.58 7.73 -20.93
C VAL A 518 4.47 8.27 -20.04
N VAL A 519 3.33 8.65 -20.62
CA VAL A 519 2.13 9.11 -19.90
C VAL A 519 1.24 7.92 -19.57
N ASN A 520 1.04 7.02 -20.53
CA ASN A 520 0.26 5.81 -20.38
C ASN A 520 0.77 4.71 -21.31
N GLY A 521 0.54 3.44 -20.95
CA GLY A 521 1.00 2.28 -21.71
C GLY A 521 2.41 1.82 -21.35
N HIS A 522 2.91 0.82 -22.09
CA HIS A 522 4.21 0.19 -21.89
C HIS A 522 5.05 0.24 -23.15
N VAL A 523 6.36 0.47 -22.96
CA VAL A 523 7.36 0.36 -24.03
C VAL A 523 8.49 -0.57 -23.63
N ASP A 524 8.97 -1.34 -24.59
CA ASP A 524 10.08 -2.28 -24.43
C ASP A 524 11.35 -1.70 -25.05
N VAL A 525 12.45 -1.74 -24.28
CA VAL A 525 13.78 -1.38 -24.76
C VAL A 525 14.48 -2.66 -25.23
N VAL A 526 14.80 -2.72 -26.52
CA VAL A 526 15.35 -3.91 -27.18
C VAL A 526 16.70 -3.57 -27.81
N ARG A 527 17.74 -4.33 -27.50
CA ARG A 527 19.06 -4.18 -28.13
C ARG A 527 19.45 -5.50 -28.78
N ASP A 528 19.83 -5.45 -30.05
CA ASP A 528 20.27 -6.63 -30.81
C ASP A 528 19.27 -7.80 -30.73
N GLY A 529 17.97 -7.48 -30.73
CA GLY A 529 16.86 -8.43 -30.64
C GLY A 529 16.56 -8.94 -29.22
N GLN A 530 17.33 -8.57 -28.20
CA GLN A 530 17.09 -8.95 -26.81
C GLN A 530 16.39 -7.82 -26.04
N LYS A 531 15.28 -8.16 -25.38
CA LYS A 531 14.58 -7.24 -24.47
C LYS A 531 15.46 -6.99 -23.24
N LEU A 532 15.91 -5.74 -23.08
CA LEU A 532 16.74 -5.34 -21.94
C LEU A 532 15.88 -4.98 -20.73
N LYS A 533 14.80 -4.22 -20.95
CA LYS A 533 13.89 -3.73 -19.90
C LYS A 533 12.59 -3.18 -20.50
N ALA A 534 11.62 -2.90 -19.64
CA ALA A 534 10.37 -2.24 -19.98
C ALA A 534 10.20 -0.95 -19.17
N TYR A 535 9.48 0.00 -19.76
CA TYR A 535 9.09 1.27 -19.16
C TYR A 535 7.56 1.42 -19.17
N GLN A 536 7.03 2.11 -18.16
CA GLN A 536 5.61 2.37 -17.94
C GLN A 536 5.36 3.85 -17.64
N ALA A 537 4.11 4.24 -17.36
CA ALA A 537 3.77 5.62 -17.04
C ALA A 537 4.67 6.22 -15.93
N GLY A 538 5.22 7.40 -16.21
CA GLY A 538 6.16 8.12 -15.36
C GLY A 538 7.64 7.73 -15.55
N ASP A 539 7.95 6.78 -16.44
CA ASP A 539 9.31 6.55 -16.95
C ASP A 539 9.60 7.43 -18.17
N TYR A 540 10.87 7.56 -18.54
CA TYR A 540 11.33 8.32 -19.69
C TYR A 540 12.48 7.64 -20.43
N PHE A 541 12.72 8.04 -21.67
CA PHE A 541 13.84 7.56 -22.46
C PHE A 541 14.31 8.55 -23.51
N GLY A 542 15.52 8.30 -24.02
CA GLY A 542 16.12 9.02 -25.14
C GLY A 542 17.09 10.12 -24.74
N GLU A 543 17.24 10.41 -23.45
CA GLU A 543 18.13 11.43 -22.89
C GLU A 543 19.59 11.22 -23.29
N ARG A 544 20.09 9.98 -23.28
CA ARG A 544 21.49 9.67 -23.55
C ARG A 544 21.95 10.19 -24.92
N ALA A 545 21.20 9.85 -25.96
CA ALA A 545 21.57 10.20 -27.34
C ALA A 545 21.54 11.72 -27.57
N LEU A 546 20.78 12.47 -26.76
CA LEU A 546 20.75 13.93 -26.81
C LEU A 546 21.94 14.55 -26.08
N ILE A 547 22.33 13.98 -24.94
CA ILE A 547 23.40 14.51 -24.07
C ILE A 547 24.79 14.22 -24.63
N LEU A 548 25.03 13.00 -25.10
CA LEU A 548 26.33 12.60 -25.64
C LEU A 548 26.51 12.89 -27.14
N ASP A 549 25.44 13.29 -27.81
CA ASP A 549 25.41 13.38 -29.28
C ASP A 549 25.81 12.06 -29.99
N GLU A 550 25.35 10.94 -29.44
CA GLU A 550 25.63 9.60 -29.96
C GLU A 550 24.39 8.97 -30.64
N PRO A 551 24.57 7.94 -31.50
CA PRO A 551 23.47 7.16 -32.01
C PRO A 551 22.66 6.45 -30.90
N ARG A 552 21.38 6.18 -31.17
CA ARG A 552 20.50 5.40 -30.31
C ARG A 552 21.08 4.00 -30.08
N MET A 553 21.26 3.60 -28.83
CA MET A 553 21.87 2.30 -28.51
C MET A 553 20.91 1.10 -28.51
N ALA A 554 19.60 1.34 -28.62
CA ALA A 554 18.57 0.32 -28.55
C ALA A 554 17.33 0.79 -29.32
N ASP A 555 16.55 -0.16 -29.82
CA ASP A 555 15.17 0.09 -30.25
C ASP A 555 14.29 0.34 -29.02
N VAL A 556 13.25 1.17 -29.18
CA VAL A 556 12.16 1.28 -28.21
C VAL A 556 10.86 1.03 -28.95
N VAL A 557 10.09 0.04 -28.50
CA VAL A 557 8.87 -0.45 -29.18
C VAL A 557 7.70 -0.37 -28.22
N ALA A 558 6.55 0.12 -28.70
CA ALA A 558 5.31 0.12 -27.95
C ALA A 558 4.82 -1.33 -27.75
N SER A 559 4.77 -1.81 -26.50
CA SER A 559 4.24 -3.16 -26.21
C SER A 559 2.73 -3.16 -25.98
N THR A 560 2.16 -2.00 -25.68
CA THR A 560 0.73 -1.69 -25.68
C THR A 560 0.51 -0.44 -26.53
N ASP A 561 -0.74 0.00 -26.69
CA ASP A 561 -0.97 1.40 -27.10
C ASP A 561 -0.33 2.32 -26.05
N VAL A 562 0.33 3.37 -26.52
CA VAL A 562 1.10 4.30 -25.68
C VAL A 562 0.72 5.74 -25.94
N ASP A 563 0.76 6.51 -24.87
CA ASP A 563 0.62 7.96 -24.89
C ASP A 563 1.91 8.55 -24.32
N LEU A 564 2.56 9.41 -25.10
CA LEU A 564 3.88 9.95 -24.81
C LEU A 564 3.87 11.47 -24.84
N ILE A 565 4.67 12.10 -23.98
CA ILE A 565 5.13 13.48 -24.20
C ILE A 565 6.48 13.42 -24.91
N VAL A 566 6.63 14.20 -25.97
CA VAL A 566 7.84 14.29 -26.79
C VAL A 566 8.38 15.71 -26.74
N ILE A 567 9.68 15.84 -26.55
CA ILE A 567 10.41 17.11 -26.59
C ILE A 567 11.55 16.94 -27.57
N ASP A 568 11.53 17.70 -28.66
CA ASP A 568 12.55 17.61 -29.69
C ASP A 568 13.91 18.10 -29.15
N ARG A 569 15.00 17.61 -29.73
CA ARG A 569 16.38 17.83 -29.26
C ARG A 569 16.74 19.31 -29.09
N ASP A 570 16.36 20.10 -30.08
CA ASP A 570 16.70 21.52 -30.15
C ASP A 570 15.98 22.34 -29.06
N ASP A 571 14.92 21.79 -28.48
CA ASP A 571 14.19 22.38 -27.35
C ASP A 571 14.60 21.77 -26.00
N PHE A 572 14.87 20.47 -25.96
CA PHE A 572 15.26 19.76 -24.74
C PHE A 572 16.58 20.26 -24.15
N LEU A 573 17.62 20.44 -24.99
CA LEU A 573 18.93 20.87 -24.49
C LEU A 573 18.88 22.29 -23.88
N PRO A 574 18.27 23.31 -24.53
CA PRO A 574 18.07 24.63 -23.91
C PRO A 574 17.28 24.62 -22.59
N LEU A 575 16.29 23.74 -22.44
CA LEU A 575 15.55 23.59 -21.19
C LEU A 575 16.47 23.18 -20.02
N LEU A 576 17.46 22.34 -20.29
CA LEU A 576 18.38 21.81 -19.28
C LEU A 576 19.59 22.72 -19.01
N ARG A 577 19.98 23.58 -19.95
CA ARG A 577 21.19 24.43 -19.82
C ARG A 577 21.19 25.25 -18.52
N GLY A 578 22.32 25.16 -17.80
CA GLY A 578 22.54 25.90 -16.55
C GLY A 578 21.72 25.40 -15.36
N SER A 579 21.13 24.21 -15.45
CA SER A 579 20.32 23.62 -14.36
C SER A 579 21.01 22.40 -13.73
N GLU A 580 20.62 22.09 -12.49
CA GLU A 580 21.00 20.83 -11.83
C GLU A 580 20.46 19.59 -12.56
N MET A 581 19.40 19.74 -13.37
CA MET A 581 18.84 18.64 -14.17
C MET A 581 19.86 18.11 -15.19
N LEU A 582 20.60 19.02 -15.85
CA LEU A 582 21.64 18.63 -16.80
C LEU A 582 22.74 17.82 -16.10
N LYS A 583 23.22 18.29 -14.94
CA LYS A 583 24.25 17.59 -14.15
C LYS A 583 23.78 16.19 -13.73
N ARG A 584 22.52 16.06 -13.28
CA ARG A 584 21.91 14.76 -12.92
C ARG A 584 21.88 13.80 -14.10
N LEU A 585 21.50 14.29 -15.29
CA LEU A 585 21.43 13.46 -16.48
C LEU A 585 22.83 13.09 -17.02
N GLU A 586 23.80 14.01 -17.02
CA GLU A 586 25.19 13.73 -17.38
C GLU A 586 25.80 12.64 -16.48
N ARG A 587 25.54 12.73 -15.17
CA ARG A 587 25.92 11.70 -14.20
C ARG A 587 25.24 10.37 -14.50
N LEU A 588 23.91 10.36 -14.70
CA LEU A 588 23.15 9.16 -15.05
C LEU A 588 23.74 8.44 -16.27
N VAL A 589 24.05 9.20 -17.32
CA VAL A 589 24.63 8.67 -18.55
C VAL A 589 26.00 8.04 -18.30
N ARG A 590 26.90 8.73 -17.57
CA ARG A 590 28.22 8.21 -17.20
C ARG A 590 28.12 6.91 -16.40
N VAL A 591 27.22 6.86 -15.43
CA VAL A 591 27.03 5.70 -14.54
C VAL A 591 26.46 4.49 -15.28
N ARG A 592 25.57 4.71 -16.27
CA ARG A 592 25.03 3.65 -17.12
C ARG A 592 26.10 2.98 -18.00
N ASP A 593 27.09 3.74 -18.48
CA ASP A 593 28.19 3.18 -19.28
C ASP A 593 29.10 2.24 -18.51
N VAL A 594 29.17 2.40 -17.19
CA VAL A 594 30.01 1.59 -16.29
C VAL A 594 29.22 0.41 -15.69
N GLY A 595 28.04 0.09 -16.24
CA GLY A 595 27.29 -1.13 -15.87
C GLY A 595 26.57 -1.06 -14.51
N ALA A 596 26.22 0.14 -14.04
CA ALA A 596 25.56 0.30 -12.75
C ALA A 596 24.18 -0.39 -12.68
N TRP A 597 23.50 -0.56 -13.81
CA TRP A 597 22.20 -1.24 -13.83
C TRP A 597 22.34 -2.71 -13.45
N GLU A 598 23.29 -3.39 -14.09
CA GLU A 598 23.62 -4.79 -13.83
C GLU A 598 24.10 -4.96 -12.39
N LEU A 599 24.92 -4.04 -11.89
CA LEU A 599 25.41 -4.05 -10.51
C LEU A 599 24.26 -3.94 -9.49
N ILE A 600 23.33 -2.99 -9.69
CA ILE A 600 22.14 -2.84 -8.84
C ILE A 600 21.26 -4.11 -8.91
N ALA A 601 21.15 -4.73 -10.09
CA ALA A 601 20.36 -5.94 -10.29
C ALA A 601 20.94 -7.18 -9.61
N GLN A 602 22.22 -7.18 -9.24
CA GLN A 602 22.90 -8.28 -8.55
C GLN A 602 22.84 -8.18 -7.01
N ASN A 603 22.48 -7.02 -6.46
CA ASN A 603 22.35 -6.82 -5.02
C ASN A 603 21.10 -7.51 -4.45
N THR A 604 21.16 -8.12 -3.26
CA THR A 604 20.00 -8.83 -2.68
C THR A 604 18.78 -7.96 -2.40
N VAL A 605 18.97 -6.68 -2.08
CA VAL A 605 17.88 -5.75 -1.75
C VAL A 605 17.56 -4.84 -2.94
N LEU A 606 18.58 -4.21 -3.53
CA LEU A 606 18.40 -3.23 -4.62
C LEU A 606 17.96 -3.87 -5.94
N SER A 607 18.10 -5.19 -6.09
CA SER A 607 17.57 -5.91 -7.26
C SER A 607 16.06 -5.75 -7.43
N GLY A 608 15.33 -5.64 -6.31
CA GLY A 608 13.87 -5.48 -6.25
C GLY A 608 13.35 -4.09 -6.62
N LEU A 609 14.23 -3.11 -6.86
CA LEU A 609 13.82 -1.76 -7.26
C LEU A 609 13.13 -1.74 -8.64
N THR A 610 12.14 -0.86 -8.79
CA THR A 610 11.50 -0.57 -10.09
C THR A 610 12.50 0.08 -11.07
N SER A 611 12.16 0.12 -12.36
CA SER A 611 12.98 0.81 -13.38
C SER A 611 13.23 2.29 -13.04
N SER A 612 12.23 2.96 -12.49
CA SER A 612 12.31 4.36 -12.07
C SER A 612 13.17 4.51 -10.82
N GLN A 613 13.00 3.67 -9.79
CA GLN A 613 13.85 3.69 -8.60
C GLN A 613 15.32 3.43 -8.93
N LYS A 614 15.60 2.48 -9.83
CA LYS A 614 16.96 2.23 -10.33
C LYS A 614 17.53 3.45 -11.04
N THR A 615 16.73 4.10 -11.88
CA THR A 615 17.14 5.33 -12.59
C THR A 615 17.41 6.48 -11.61
N GLN A 616 16.54 6.65 -10.61
CA GLN A 616 16.73 7.64 -9.55
C GLN A 616 18.04 7.41 -8.80
N LEU A 617 18.30 6.16 -8.38
CA LEU A 617 19.55 5.80 -7.71
C LEU A 617 20.76 6.07 -8.61
N GLN A 618 20.73 5.65 -9.88
CA GLN A 618 21.81 5.91 -10.84
C GLN A 618 22.11 7.41 -11.01
N SER A 619 21.08 8.27 -10.97
CA SER A 619 21.23 9.73 -11.06
C SER A 619 21.91 10.35 -9.82
N ALA A 620 22.06 9.59 -8.74
CA ALA A 620 22.72 9.98 -7.50
C ALA A 620 24.13 9.39 -7.34
N LEU A 621 24.55 8.47 -8.21
CA LEU A 621 25.84 7.77 -8.11
C LEU A 621 26.97 8.54 -8.81
N ASP A 622 28.15 8.57 -8.18
CA ASP A 622 29.38 9.10 -8.75
C ASP A 622 30.50 8.03 -8.74
N PRO A 623 31.09 7.67 -9.88
CA PRO A 623 32.17 6.68 -9.92
C PRO A 623 33.43 7.24 -9.26
N ILE A 624 34.03 6.46 -8.35
CA ILE A 624 35.28 6.80 -7.67
C ILE A 624 36.21 5.59 -7.59
N GLU A 625 37.51 5.85 -7.47
CA GLU A 625 38.53 4.84 -7.16
C GLU A 625 39.22 5.20 -5.86
N ALA A 626 39.51 4.20 -5.03
CA ALA A 626 40.24 4.40 -3.78
C ALA A 626 41.31 3.32 -3.61
N LYS A 627 42.47 3.73 -3.07
CA LYS A 627 43.58 2.81 -2.79
C LYS A 627 43.36 2.03 -1.51
N ARG A 628 44.02 0.87 -1.39
CA ARG A 628 44.04 0.09 -0.15
C ARG A 628 44.40 0.99 1.04
N GLY A 629 43.65 0.84 2.13
CA GLY A 629 43.82 1.62 3.36
C GLY A 629 43.07 2.95 3.37
N THR A 630 42.43 3.35 2.26
CA THR A 630 41.57 4.55 2.25
C THR A 630 40.42 4.38 3.22
N VAL A 631 40.29 5.31 4.15
CA VAL A 631 39.16 5.35 5.09
C VAL A 631 37.97 6.00 4.38
N LEU A 632 36.89 5.23 4.21
CA LEU A 632 35.67 5.69 3.57
C LEU A 632 34.78 6.50 4.53
N TRP A 633 34.74 6.09 5.80
CA TRP A 633 34.25 6.89 6.93
C TRP A 633 34.79 6.36 8.26
N GLN A 634 34.74 7.20 9.29
CA GLN A 634 35.17 6.86 10.65
C GLN A 634 34.00 6.80 11.62
N ARG A 635 34.04 5.85 12.54
CA ARG A 635 33.13 5.80 13.69
C ARG A 635 33.13 7.13 14.44
N GLY A 636 31.95 7.54 14.90
CA GLY A 636 31.79 8.78 15.68
C GLY A 636 31.69 10.03 14.81
N VAL A 637 31.96 9.92 13.51
CA VAL A 637 31.85 11.02 12.53
C VAL A 637 30.60 10.79 11.69
N ALA A 638 29.89 11.86 11.35
CA ALA A 638 28.77 11.76 10.43
C ALA A 638 29.27 11.33 9.04
N PRO A 639 28.80 10.20 8.49
CA PRO A 639 29.29 9.72 7.23
C PRO A 639 28.77 10.60 6.08
N GLU A 640 29.68 11.07 5.24
CA GLU A 640 29.35 11.97 4.12
C GLU A 640 28.85 11.23 2.89
N ARG A 641 29.20 9.95 2.73
CA ARG A 641 28.89 9.14 1.55
C ARG A 641 28.56 7.69 1.89
N ALA A 642 27.66 7.09 1.14
CA ALA A 642 27.53 5.63 1.01
C ALA A 642 28.11 5.16 -0.31
N TYR A 643 28.28 3.85 -0.49
CA TYR A 643 28.99 3.27 -1.62
C TYR A 643 28.31 2.01 -2.15
N LEU A 644 28.35 1.79 -3.46
CA LEU A 644 28.07 0.51 -4.11
C LEU A 644 29.38 -0.03 -4.66
N VAL A 645 29.76 -1.24 -4.25
CA VAL A 645 31.07 -1.82 -4.60
C VAL A 645 31.05 -2.37 -6.02
N VAL A 646 31.87 -1.82 -6.89
CA VAL A 646 32.04 -2.28 -8.28
C VAL A 646 33.14 -3.35 -8.34
N GLU A 647 34.29 -3.08 -7.72
CA GLU A 647 35.45 -3.97 -7.73
C GLU A 647 36.25 -3.81 -6.43
N GLY A 648 36.84 -4.91 -5.95
CA GLY A 648 37.65 -4.94 -4.73
C GLY A 648 36.85 -5.25 -3.47
N GLU A 649 37.44 -4.98 -2.31
CA GLU A 649 36.90 -5.33 -0.99
C GLU A 649 36.83 -4.11 -0.06
N VAL A 650 35.66 -3.90 0.54
CA VAL A 650 35.44 -2.88 1.59
C VAL A 650 35.26 -3.60 2.92
N ARG A 651 36.03 -3.21 3.95
CA ARG A 651 35.95 -3.80 5.28
C ARG A 651 35.23 -2.86 6.23
N LEU A 652 34.13 -3.33 6.81
CA LEU A 652 33.34 -2.64 7.81
C LEU A 652 33.73 -3.13 9.21
N GLU A 653 34.12 -2.21 10.08
CA GLU A 653 34.53 -2.49 11.46
C GLU A 653 33.49 -1.94 12.44
N THR A 654 33.02 -2.79 13.34
CA THR A 654 32.04 -2.42 14.37
C THR A 654 32.57 -2.78 15.76
N PRO A 655 32.41 -1.92 16.77
CA PRO A 655 32.79 -2.27 18.14
C PRO A 655 32.00 -3.49 18.63
N GLY A 656 32.71 -4.52 19.11
CA GLY A 656 32.08 -5.71 19.66
C GLY A 656 31.48 -6.67 18.63
N SER A 657 31.82 -6.52 17.34
CA SER A 657 31.45 -7.49 16.30
C SER A 657 32.65 -7.75 15.38
N ASP A 658 32.67 -8.92 14.76
CA ASP A 658 33.72 -9.26 13.80
C ASP A 658 33.66 -8.34 12.57
N PRO A 659 34.82 -7.98 11.97
CA PRO A 659 34.84 -7.19 10.74
C PRO A 659 34.13 -7.92 9.60
N VAL A 660 33.31 -7.19 8.85
CA VAL A 660 32.61 -7.71 7.65
C VAL A 660 33.34 -7.23 6.41
N VAL A 661 33.60 -8.13 5.46
CA VAL A 661 34.24 -7.81 4.18
C VAL A 661 33.19 -7.89 3.07
N LEU A 662 32.90 -6.74 2.48
CA LEU A 662 31.87 -6.52 1.48
C LEU A 662 32.52 -6.44 0.10
N ARG A 663 31.91 -7.09 -0.89
CA ARG A 663 32.46 -7.30 -2.24
C ARG A 663 31.51 -6.75 -3.31
N HIS A 664 31.76 -7.13 -4.56
CA HIS A 664 30.96 -6.77 -5.73
C HIS A 664 29.45 -6.75 -5.46
N ALA A 665 28.78 -5.71 -5.95
CA ALA A 665 27.35 -5.41 -5.78
C ALA A 665 26.89 -5.04 -4.36
N ALA A 666 27.75 -5.13 -3.35
CA ALA A 666 27.37 -4.74 -1.99
C ALA A 666 27.13 -3.24 -1.88
N PHE A 667 25.98 -2.86 -1.30
CA PHE A 667 25.73 -1.50 -0.82
C PHE A 667 26.32 -1.35 0.59
N VAL A 668 27.07 -0.28 0.82
CA VAL A 668 27.87 -0.05 2.02
C VAL A 668 27.59 1.37 2.52
N GLY A 669 26.88 1.52 3.63
CA GLY A 669 26.56 2.83 4.18
C GLY A 669 25.63 2.81 5.39
N GLU A 670 25.80 3.78 6.28
CA GLU A 670 24.94 3.94 7.46
C GLU A 670 23.76 4.87 7.17
N VAL A 671 22.73 4.33 6.50
CA VAL A 671 21.55 5.08 6.02
C VAL A 671 20.89 5.90 7.15
N ASP A 672 20.74 5.31 8.33
CA ASP A 672 20.12 5.99 9.49
C ASP A 672 20.95 7.13 10.06
N ALA A 673 22.28 7.00 10.03
CA ALA A 673 23.19 8.05 10.46
C ALA A 673 23.15 9.21 9.46
N MET A 674 23.25 8.91 8.16
CA MET A 674 23.19 9.90 7.07
C MET A 674 21.89 10.69 7.09
N ARG A 675 20.74 10.02 7.21
CA ARG A 675 19.43 10.69 7.21
C ARG A 675 19.23 11.62 8.41
N ARG A 676 19.76 11.26 9.58
CA ARG A 676 19.65 12.05 10.81
C ARG A 676 20.77 13.08 10.98
N GLY A 677 21.79 13.06 10.12
CA GLY A 677 23.05 13.78 10.36
C GLY A 677 23.77 13.29 11.62
N GLY A 678 23.55 12.03 12.00
CA GLY A 678 24.13 11.40 13.18
C GLY A 678 25.51 10.80 12.91
N ALA A 679 26.22 10.49 13.99
CA ALA A 679 27.52 9.83 13.94
C ALA A 679 27.42 8.36 13.50
N ALA A 680 28.40 7.88 12.73
CA ALA A 680 28.51 6.49 12.33
C ALA A 680 28.82 5.57 13.53
N ALA A 681 28.16 4.42 13.59
CA ALA A 681 28.36 3.39 14.61
C ALA A 681 29.64 2.57 14.36
N GLY A 682 30.07 2.44 13.11
CA GLY A 682 31.30 1.75 12.69
C GLY A 682 32.18 2.59 11.77
N SER A 683 33.31 2.01 11.35
CA SER A 683 34.23 2.58 10.35
C SER A 683 34.25 1.69 9.12
N ALA A 684 34.46 2.27 7.93
CA ALA A 684 34.70 1.49 6.72
C ALA A 684 36.00 1.90 6.03
N VAL A 685 36.75 0.90 5.56
CA VAL A 685 38.06 1.08 4.93
C VAL A 685 38.16 0.21 3.69
N ALA A 686 38.77 0.73 2.62
CA ALA A 686 39.14 -0.06 1.45
C ALA A 686 40.20 -1.12 1.83
N ALA A 687 39.84 -2.39 1.83
CA ALA A 687 40.75 -3.49 2.18
C ALA A 687 41.70 -3.83 1.01
N THR A 688 41.27 -3.58 -0.22
CA THR A 688 42.07 -3.61 -1.45
C THR A 688 42.04 -2.24 -2.13
N ASP A 689 42.69 -2.11 -3.29
CA ASP A 689 42.27 -1.07 -4.24
C ASP A 689 40.83 -1.38 -4.67
N VAL A 690 39.97 -0.36 -4.70
CA VAL A 690 38.53 -0.51 -4.95
C VAL A 690 38.06 0.47 -6.01
N LYS A 691 37.08 0.03 -6.80
CA LYS A 691 36.22 0.87 -7.62
C LYS A 691 34.83 0.89 -7.01
N LEU A 692 34.28 2.06 -6.78
CA LEU A 692 33.00 2.26 -6.10
C LEU A 692 32.14 3.23 -6.90
N PHE A 693 30.82 3.10 -6.76
CA PHE A 693 29.94 4.25 -6.95
C PHE A 693 29.65 4.86 -5.58
N ALA A 694 30.02 6.12 -5.38
CA ALA A 694 29.69 6.88 -4.20
C ALA A 694 28.32 7.56 -4.35
N ILE A 695 27.59 7.72 -3.26
CA ILE A 695 26.38 8.53 -3.16
C ILE A 695 26.52 9.48 -1.98
N GLU A 696 26.35 10.78 -2.23
CA GLU A 696 26.43 11.82 -1.20
C GLU A 696 25.27 11.66 -0.19
N SER A 697 25.54 11.92 1.09
CA SER A 697 24.58 11.78 2.20
C SER A 697 23.27 12.53 1.97
N ALA A 698 23.32 13.69 1.32
CA ALA A 698 22.13 14.45 0.93
C ALA A 698 21.28 13.70 -0.13
N GLU A 699 21.90 13.04 -1.10
CA GLU A 699 21.18 12.23 -2.10
C GLU A 699 20.73 10.88 -1.51
N VAL A 700 21.49 10.28 -0.58
CA VAL A 700 21.00 9.13 0.22
C VAL A 700 19.71 9.52 0.93
N ARG A 701 19.71 10.66 1.62
CA ARG A 701 18.52 11.15 2.32
C ARG A 701 17.35 11.34 1.36
N ARG A 702 17.55 12.04 0.24
CA ARG A 702 16.52 12.25 -0.79
C ARG A 702 15.98 10.93 -1.34
N PHE A 703 16.86 10.01 -1.73
CA PHE A 703 16.49 8.73 -2.32
C PHE A 703 15.66 7.88 -1.36
N PHE A 704 16.09 7.71 -0.10
CA PHE A 704 15.34 6.95 0.89
C PHE A 704 14.08 7.68 1.40
N ASP A 705 14.08 9.01 1.36
CA ASP A 705 12.86 9.79 1.59
C ASP A 705 11.83 9.59 0.48
N ASP A 706 12.23 9.43 -0.78
CA ASP A 706 11.32 9.14 -1.88
C ASP A 706 10.94 7.64 -1.97
N ASN A 707 11.65 6.76 -1.26
CA ASN A 707 11.46 5.29 -1.34
C ASN A 707 11.23 4.66 0.05
N PRO A 708 10.04 4.85 0.64
CA PRO A 708 9.74 4.46 2.02
C PRO A 708 9.89 2.95 2.30
N GLY A 709 9.46 2.07 1.40
CA GLY A 709 9.63 0.62 1.59
C GLY A 709 11.11 0.21 1.63
N LEU A 710 11.93 0.82 0.76
CA LEU A 710 13.37 0.60 0.77
C LEU A 710 14.00 1.15 2.05
N PHE A 711 13.55 2.32 2.52
CA PHE A 711 14.01 2.86 3.79
C PHE A 711 13.74 1.91 4.95
N LEU A 712 12.53 1.38 5.09
CA LEU A 712 12.24 0.42 6.17
C LEU A 712 13.10 -0.84 6.06
N THR A 713 13.41 -1.30 4.84
CA THR A 713 14.29 -2.44 4.61
C THR A 713 15.73 -2.16 5.06
N PHE A 714 16.22 -0.92 4.88
CA PHE A 714 17.56 -0.50 5.29
C PHE A 714 17.64 0.02 6.73
N LEU A 715 16.52 0.13 7.45
CA LEU A 715 16.49 0.62 8.82
C LEU A 715 17.33 -0.31 9.73
N GLY A 716 18.26 0.27 10.49
CA GLY A 716 19.20 -0.48 11.32
C GLY A 716 20.24 -1.31 10.55
N THR A 717 20.21 -1.29 9.22
CA THR A 717 21.10 -2.04 8.34
C THR A 717 22.25 -1.15 7.85
N ARG A 718 23.47 -1.69 7.83
CA ARG A 718 24.70 -0.95 7.44
C ARG A 718 25.28 -1.40 6.11
N PHE A 719 24.79 -2.52 5.59
CA PHE A 719 25.14 -3.05 4.28
C PHE A 719 24.06 -4.00 3.77
N ALA A 720 23.98 -4.16 2.46
CA ALA A 720 23.21 -5.20 1.80
C ALA A 720 24.08 -5.80 0.70
N GLU A 721 24.32 -7.11 0.73
CA GLU A 721 25.14 -7.82 -0.27
C GLU A 721 24.32 -8.31 -1.43
#